data_AF-A0A9E0MQ83-F1
#
_entry.id   AF-A0A9E0MQ83-F1
#
_cell.length_a   1.000
_cell.length_b   1.000
_cell.length_c   1.000
_cell.angle_alpha   90.00
_cell.angle_beta   90.00
_cell.angle_gamma   90.00
#
_symmetry.space_group_name_H-M   'P 1'
#
loop_
_entity.id
_entity.type
_entity.pdbx_description
1 polymer ?
#
loop_
_entity_poly.entity_id
_entity_poly.type
_entity_poly.pdbx_seq_one_letter_code
_entity_poly.pdbx_strand_id
1 'polypeptide(L)'
;MSPIIFRSVFLAAIWTMLVPARAQLVVTGSVPAATVVQNVLLGPGVTASNVTFTGNIAQLGTFTGTNCFLGLDSGMVMATGAAIGAVGPNNNGGYTIPNGGYNGAGDNDLWIASGSGFAQSHDAAVLAFDFVPTGDSLSFRFVFGSDEYLEYVGSINDVFGFFLSGPGISGPYSNGAVNIALVPGTSIPVSIFNVNNTVNSAYYVDNGTGANAPYNSNPQYIQYDGLTTVLTANANVLCGETYHIKIAISDISDGILDSGVFLEAGSFQSNSVILSAQINSGGMDSTLYEGCGNATFHIVRQGVLTTTDTVHLTTGGTATAGVDFNNIPSQLIFLPGEDTLSITVSALIDGMPEPPELIDLLAIWTGDCGSDTANLHFYIADTPPILLSINADTMLTCQDSVLMQAHVSGGYGALTLDWNTGLPDGDTAAWLHPPQTTLYILSVTDECGVLNPVDSMVLSIFEPDSFMLAMPPDSLVYCPEVPQTLHGSVSGGTPPYTFAWAGGLGTTADLNVSPPVTQPFTLQVTDLCGNPVSGTTTITVAYDSVRVQAGPDTLVCFHDSITVSAFPSAGYGTINLHWYMGATTDSIRVNPQQLTHYWVVATDQCNISDSTYAAVEVERPIADFTVDGSLWENTFPIVFRDLSTGAIAWSWDFGTAGLTSAWANPVVTFPEPGTFPVQLAIVDTLGCVDTLVKFIRVAPEFNLYLPTAFSPDGDGLNEVFRVEGTGIQMFRLRIFDRWGRVVFETEDPALGWDGSIDGKKPVPGIYPYLFRFLGPSGQTADRYGHVVLVR
;
A
#
# COMPACT_ATOMS: atom_id res chain seq x y z
N MET A 1 17.07 -56.77 8.82
CA MET A 1 16.70 -58.20 8.73
C MET A 1 15.37 -58.39 9.46
N SER A 2 14.50 -59.29 8.99
CA SER A 2 13.35 -59.80 9.76
C SER A 2 13.85 -60.75 10.89
N PRO A 3 13.02 -61.33 11.79
CA PRO A 3 11.55 -61.41 11.79
C PRO A 3 10.87 -61.29 13.20
N ILE A 4 9.61 -61.72 13.27
CA ILE A 4 8.88 -62.39 14.39
C ILE A 4 7.56 -61.71 14.80
N ILE A 5 6.56 -62.58 14.99
CA ILE A 5 5.15 -62.35 15.32
C ILE A 5 4.95 -62.63 16.81
N PHE A 6 4.07 -61.92 17.53
CA PHE A 6 3.07 -62.56 18.40
C PHE A 6 1.88 -61.66 18.73
N ARG A 7 0.74 -62.29 19.04
CA ARG A 7 -0.52 -61.66 19.48
C ARG A 7 -0.58 -61.56 21.00
N SER A 8 -1.38 -60.61 21.50
CA SER A 8 -2.21 -60.79 22.71
C SER A 8 -3.48 -59.94 22.59
N VAL A 9 -4.55 -60.34 23.29
CA VAL A 9 -5.87 -59.70 23.27
C VAL A 9 -6.31 -59.45 24.71
N PHE A 10 -6.92 -58.29 24.98
CA PHE A 10 -7.82 -58.13 26.13
C PHE A 10 -9.03 -57.28 25.76
N LEU A 11 -10.19 -57.60 26.33
CA LEU A 11 -11.45 -56.91 26.07
C LEU A 11 -11.63 -55.74 27.04
N ALA A 12 -12.18 -54.64 26.53
CA ALA A 12 -12.95 -53.68 27.31
C ALA A 12 -14.34 -53.58 26.66
N ALA A 13 -15.38 -54.04 27.35
CA ALA A 13 -16.75 -54.03 26.84
C ALA A 13 -17.49 -52.79 27.36
N ILE A 14 -17.69 -51.79 26.51
CA ILE A 14 -18.55 -50.64 26.80
C ILE A 14 -19.94 -50.94 26.25
N TRP A 15 -20.94 -50.99 27.13
CA TRP A 15 -22.31 -51.37 26.78
C TRP A 15 -23.16 -50.13 26.52
N THR A 16 -22.93 -49.48 25.37
CA THR A 16 -23.74 -48.32 24.94
C THR A 16 -25.15 -48.76 24.57
N MET A 17 -26.11 -48.57 25.47
CA MET A 17 -27.53 -48.58 25.14
C MET A 17 -27.87 -47.34 24.31
N LEU A 18 -27.64 -47.42 23.00
CA LEU A 18 -28.12 -46.46 22.02
C LEU A 18 -29.65 -46.56 21.91
N VAL A 19 -30.35 -45.80 22.75
CA VAL A 19 -31.74 -45.42 22.46
C VAL A 19 -31.68 -44.36 21.35
N PRO A 20 -32.26 -44.60 20.16
CA PRO A 20 -32.20 -43.62 19.08
C PRO A 20 -33.09 -42.42 19.42
N ALA A 21 -32.48 -41.24 19.54
CA ALA A 21 -33.22 -39.97 19.57
C ALA A 21 -34.04 -39.85 18.28
N ARG A 22 -35.34 -39.55 18.41
CA ARG A 22 -36.26 -39.38 17.28
C ARG A 22 -36.51 -37.90 17.04
N ALA A 23 -36.11 -37.39 15.88
CA ALA A 23 -36.44 -36.04 15.42
C ALA A 23 -37.83 -36.00 14.76
N GLN A 24 -38.85 -36.48 15.48
CA GLN A 24 -40.23 -36.59 15.05
C GLN A 24 -41.13 -36.17 16.21
N LEU A 25 -42.22 -35.45 15.93
CA LEU A 25 -43.23 -35.15 16.95
C LEU A 25 -43.78 -36.46 17.54
N VAL A 26 -43.70 -36.63 18.86
CA VAL A 26 -44.28 -37.77 19.59
C VAL A 26 -45.50 -37.28 20.35
N VAL A 27 -46.69 -37.77 19.99
CA VAL A 27 -47.94 -37.44 20.70
C VAL A 27 -48.46 -38.64 21.49
N THR A 28 -48.84 -38.40 22.74
CA THR A 28 -49.65 -39.30 23.57
C THR A 28 -51.07 -38.76 23.65
N GLY A 29 -52.01 -39.36 22.90
CA GLY A 29 -53.44 -39.01 22.96
C GLY A 29 -54.19 -39.70 24.11
N SER A 30 -55.44 -39.30 24.34
CA SER A 30 -56.32 -39.83 25.39
C SER A 30 -55.83 -39.58 26.83
N VAL A 31 -55.09 -38.49 27.06
CA VAL A 31 -54.55 -38.16 28.39
C VAL A 31 -55.64 -37.49 29.25
N PRO A 32 -55.86 -37.91 30.51
CA PRO A 32 -56.87 -37.29 31.37
C PRO A 32 -56.63 -35.79 31.59
N ALA A 33 -57.67 -34.98 31.38
CA ALA A 33 -57.57 -33.51 31.41
C ALA A 33 -56.93 -32.92 32.67
N ALA A 34 -57.24 -33.48 33.85
CA ALA A 34 -56.60 -33.05 35.10
C ALA A 34 -55.07 -33.28 35.10
N THR A 35 -54.60 -34.37 34.48
CA THR A 35 -53.16 -34.64 34.29
C THR A 35 -52.54 -33.67 33.29
N VAL A 36 -53.24 -33.37 32.18
CA VAL A 36 -52.76 -32.42 31.17
C VAL A 36 -52.59 -31.02 31.76
N VAL A 37 -53.57 -30.54 32.53
CA VAL A 37 -53.45 -29.23 33.19
C VAL A 37 -52.35 -29.26 34.26
N GLN A 38 -52.50 -30.09 35.30
CA GLN A 38 -51.68 -29.99 36.52
C GLN A 38 -50.22 -30.42 36.33
N ASN A 39 -49.94 -31.35 35.40
CA ASN A 39 -48.61 -31.95 35.26
C ASN A 39 -47.89 -31.58 33.94
N VAL A 40 -48.54 -30.82 33.05
CA VAL A 40 -47.96 -30.41 31.76
C VAL A 40 -48.19 -28.94 31.45
N LEU A 41 -49.43 -28.43 31.48
CA LEU A 41 -49.72 -27.06 31.05
C LEU A 41 -49.26 -25.99 32.07
N LEU A 42 -49.50 -26.20 33.37
CA LEU A 42 -49.23 -25.18 34.39
C LEU A 42 -47.74 -24.90 34.58
N GLY A 43 -47.41 -23.60 34.57
CA GLY A 43 -46.12 -23.03 34.92
C GLY A 43 -46.08 -22.42 36.33
N PRO A 44 -45.04 -21.61 36.62
CA PRO A 44 -44.94 -20.90 37.89
C PRO A 44 -46.05 -19.85 38.08
N GLY A 45 -46.25 -19.45 39.33
CA GLY A 45 -47.14 -18.36 39.69
C GLY A 45 -48.65 -18.59 39.47
N VAL A 46 -49.10 -19.80 39.13
CA VAL A 46 -50.53 -20.16 39.03
C VAL A 46 -50.87 -21.43 39.81
N THR A 47 -52.13 -21.56 40.22
CA THR A 47 -52.70 -22.83 40.69
C THR A 47 -54.05 -23.06 40.01
N ALA A 48 -54.36 -24.28 39.57
CA ALA A 48 -55.63 -24.60 38.92
C ALA A 48 -56.51 -25.56 39.73
N SER A 49 -57.82 -25.47 39.51
CA SER A 49 -58.85 -26.32 40.09
C SER A 49 -60.00 -26.53 39.10
N ASN A 50 -60.99 -27.36 39.48
CA ASN A 50 -62.22 -27.57 38.69
C ASN A 50 -61.99 -27.93 37.21
N VAL A 51 -60.91 -28.68 36.91
CA VAL A 51 -60.55 -29.08 35.55
C VAL A 51 -61.60 -30.02 34.96
N THR A 52 -62.14 -29.63 33.81
CA THR A 52 -63.16 -30.36 33.05
C THR A 52 -62.78 -30.44 31.57
N PHE A 53 -63.25 -31.48 30.89
CA PHE A 53 -63.11 -31.62 29.45
C PHE A 53 -64.40 -32.14 28.83
N THR A 54 -64.79 -31.56 27.69
CA THR A 54 -65.94 -31.94 26.87
C THR A 54 -65.46 -32.20 25.45
N GLY A 55 -65.96 -33.28 24.82
CA GLY A 55 -65.44 -33.82 23.57
C GLY A 55 -65.10 -35.31 23.71
N ASN A 56 -64.46 -35.88 22.70
CA ASN A 56 -63.86 -37.21 22.80
C ASN A 56 -62.47 -37.09 23.43
N ILE A 57 -62.14 -37.91 24.43
CA ILE A 57 -60.84 -37.81 25.13
C ILE A 57 -59.63 -37.99 24.19
N ALA A 58 -59.79 -38.68 23.05
CA ALA A 58 -58.74 -38.83 22.04
C ALA A 58 -58.38 -37.52 21.31
N GLN A 59 -59.25 -36.50 21.33
CA GLN A 59 -58.98 -35.14 20.86
C GLN A 59 -57.97 -34.40 21.76
N LEU A 60 -57.72 -34.91 22.98
CA LEU A 60 -56.79 -34.33 23.95
C LEU A 60 -55.53 -35.21 24.14
N GLY A 61 -54.36 -34.59 24.15
CA GLY A 61 -53.10 -35.29 24.36
C GLY A 61 -51.97 -34.41 24.88
N THR A 62 -50.81 -35.02 25.02
CA THR A 62 -49.53 -34.37 25.33
C THR A 62 -48.50 -34.70 24.26
N PHE A 63 -47.52 -33.84 24.04
CA PHE A 63 -46.51 -34.02 23.00
C PHE A 63 -45.08 -33.77 23.47
N THR A 64 -44.13 -34.33 22.72
CA THR A 64 -42.70 -33.99 22.74
C THR A 64 -42.27 -33.71 21.31
N GLY A 65 -41.76 -32.51 21.05
CA GLY A 65 -41.44 -31.96 19.74
C GLY A 65 -39.96 -31.64 19.53
N THR A 66 -39.05 -32.15 20.38
CA THR A 66 -37.62 -31.84 20.32
C THR A 66 -37.01 -32.16 18.95
N ASN A 67 -36.50 -31.12 18.28
CA ASN A 67 -36.02 -31.10 16.89
C ASN A 67 -37.10 -31.20 15.77
N CYS A 68 -38.39 -30.97 16.06
CA CYS A 68 -39.43 -30.84 15.03
C CYS A 68 -39.79 -29.36 14.76
N PHE A 69 -40.34 -29.06 13.59
CA PHE A 69 -40.64 -27.71 13.13
C PHE A 69 -41.92 -27.08 13.73
N LEU A 70 -42.53 -27.72 14.73
CA LEU A 70 -43.57 -27.11 15.58
C LEU A 70 -43.04 -25.90 16.38
N GLY A 71 -41.73 -25.86 16.68
CA GLY A 71 -41.12 -24.79 17.47
C GLY A 71 -41.39 -24.83 18.97
N LEU A 72 -42.07 -25.89 19.46
CA LEU A 72 -42.30 -26.16 20.88
C LEU A 72 -41.70 -27.54 21.25
N ASP A 73 -40.89 -27.60 22.30
CA ASP A 73 -40.18 -28.83 22.71
C ASP A 73 -41.09 -29.86 23.39
N SER A 74 -42.10 -29.42 24.14
CA SER A 74 -43.13 -30.30 24.72
C SER A 74 -44.37 -29.50 25.14
N GLY A 75 -45.48 -30.19 25.40
CA GLY A 75 -46.71 -29.51 25.79
C GLY A 75 -47.97 -30.35 25.74
N MET A 76 -49.11 -29.68 25.71
CA MET A 76 -50.42 -30.27 25.44
C MET A 76 -50.89 -29.98 24.02
N VAL A 77 -51.70 -30.88 23.47
CA VAL A 77 -52.33 -30.73 22.15
C VAL A 77 -53.81 -31.02 22.26
N MET A 78 -54.62 -30.16 21.64
CA MET A 78 -56.04 -30.38 21.37
C MET A 78 -56.27 -30.32 19.86
N ALA A 79 -57.03 -31.27 19.32
CA ALA A 79 -57.39 -31.30 17.91
C ALA A 79 -58.91 -31.50 17.74
N THR A 80 -59.43 -31.24 16.53
CA THR A 80 -60.82 -31.58 16.20
C THR A 80 -60.95 -33.08 15.93
N GLY A 81 -60.07 -33.66 15.13
CA GLY A 81 -59.80 -35.10 15.15
C GLY A 81 -58.96 -35.55 16.35
N ALA A 82 -58.40 -36.76 16.28
CA ALA A 82 -57.58 -37.32 17.36
C ALA A 82 -56.22 -36.62 17.43
N ALA A 83 -55.79 -36.20 18.62
CA ALA A 83 -54.54 -35.47 18.83
C ALA A 83 -53.29 -36.17 18.29
N ILE A 84 -53.30 -37.51 18.23
CA ILE A 84 -52.20 -38.31 17.64
C ILE A 84 -52.06 -38.12 16.12
N GLY A 85 -53.06 -37.55 15.45
CA GLY A 85 -53.04 -37.26 14.01
C GLY A 85 -52.02 -36.18 13.63
N ALA A 86 -51.65 -35.30 14.56
CA ALA A 86 -50.60 -34.31 14.36
C ALA A 86 -49.20 -34.90 14.03
N VAL A 87 -48.97 -36.20 14.25
CA VAL A 87 -47.65 -36.84 14.06
C VAL A 87 -47.31 -36.97 12.57
N GLY A 88 -46.50 -36.04 12.07
CA GLY A 88 -45.97 -36.04 10.70
C GLY A 88 -44.88 -37.10 10.44
N PRO A 89 -44.20 -37.07 9.27
CA PRO A 89 -44.15 -35.98 8.27
C PRO A 89 -45.50 -35.71 7.60
N ASN A 90 -45.74 -34.51 7.10
CA ASN A 90 -46.93 -34.16 6.33
C ASN A 90 -46.97 -34.89 4.97
N ASN A 91 -47.40 -36.16 5.00
CA ASN A 91 -47.30 -37.10 3.88
C ASN A 91 -48.65 -37.48 3.23
N ASN A 92 -49.73 -36.83 3.66
CA ASN A 92 -51.10 -37.10 3.20
C ASN A 92 -51.94 -35.84 3.43
N GLY A 93 -52.31 -35.12 2.38
CA GLY A 93 -53.02 -33.84 2.51
C GLY A 93 -54.48 -34.06 2.89
N GLY A 94 -54.98 -33.30 3.85
CA GLY A 94 -56.28 -33.55 4.48
C GLY A 94 -56.30 -34.87 5.27
N TYR A 95 -55.39 -35.01 6.22
CA TYR A 95 -55.30 -36.15 7.12
C TYR A 95 -56.29 -36.00 8.29
N THR A 96 -57.39 -36.76 8.24
CA THR A 96 -58.38 -36.81 9.31
C THR A 96 -58.47 -38.18 10.00
N ILE A 97 -58.40 -38.22 11.34
CA ILE A 97 -58.60 -39.45 12.12
C ILE A 97 -59.49 -39.26 13.38
N PRO A 98 -60.61 -40.00 13.53
CA PRO A 98 -61.28 -40.79 12.49
C PRO A 98 -61.81 -39.88 11.38
N ASN A 99 -61.79 -40.36 10.15
CA ASN A 99 -62.26 -39.63 8.97
C ASN A 99 -63.67 -39.05 9.16
N GLY A 100 -63.78 -37.72 9.23
CA GLY A 100 -65.02 -36.99 9.48
C GLY A 100 -65.35 -36.80 10.97
N GLY A 101 -64.33 -36.74 11.83
CA GLY A 101 -64.43 -36.42 13.26
C GLY A 101 -65.15 -37.45 14.14
N TYR A 102 -65.21 -37.15 15.43
CA TYR A 102 -65.98 -37.88 16.44
C TYR A 102 -67.47 -37.52 16.49
N ASN A 103 -67.92 -36.56 15.67
CA ASN A 103 -69.33 -36.15 15.52
C ASN A 103 -69.97 -35.65 16.85
N GLY A 104 -69.17 -35.01 17.69
CA GLY A 104 -69.59 -34.32 18.90
C GLY A 104 -70.39 -33.04 18.64
N ALA A 105 -70.90 -32.44 19.72
CA ALA A 105 -71.56 -31.13 19.66
C ALA A 105 -70.51 -30.01 19.52
N GLY A 106 -70.87 -28.95 18.79
CA GLY A 106 -70.05 -27.74 18.72
C GLY A 106 -70.13 -26.85 19.96
N ASP A 107 -69.29 -25.81 19.99
CA ASP A 107 -69.27 -24.78 21.02
C ASP A 107 -69.84 -23.44 20.50
N ASN A 108 -70.68 -22.80 21.32
CA ASN A 108 -71.36 -21.57 20.94
C ASN A 108 -70.42 -20.35 20.87
N ASP A 109 -69.38 -20.28 21.71
CA ASP A 109 -68.44 -19.15 21.67
C ASP A 109 -67.48 -19.27 20.48
N LEU A 110 -67.11 -20.49 20.08
CA LEU A 110 -66.40 -20.74 18.82
C LEU A 110 -67.23 -20.35 17.60
N TRP A 111 -68.54 -20.66 17.57
CA TRP A 111 -69.45 -20.18 16.51
C TRP A 111 -69.65 -18.65 16.50
N ILE A 112 -69.56 -17.98 17.65
CA ILE A 112 -69.52 -16.51 17.70
C ILE A 112 -68.16 -15.99 17.19
N ALA A 113 -67.06 -16.67 17.53
CA ALA A 113 -65.69 -16.29 17.13
C ALA A 113 -65.38 -16.52 15.65
N SER A 114 -65.98 -17.52 14.98
CA SER A 114 -65.91 -17.68 13.52
C SER A 114 -66.63 -16.56 12.75
N GLY A 115 -67.53 -15.85 13.43
CA GLY A 115 -68.44 -14.88 12.84
C GLY A 115 -69.77 -15.55 12.49
N SER A 116 -70.85 -15.07 13.10
CA SER A 116 -72.19 -15.69 13.08
C SER A 116 -72.93 -15.69 11.73
N GLY A 117 -72.22 -15.51 10.62
CA GLY A 117 -72.70 -15.76 9.25
C GLY A 117 -72.37 -17.16 8.73
N PHE A 118 -71.46 -17.90 9.38
CA PHE A 118 -71.13 -19.28 9.04
C PHE A 118 -72.07 -20.28 9.72
N ALA A 119 -72.05 -21.53 9.23
CA ALA A 119 -72.77 -22.65 9.81
C ALA A 119 -72.30 -22.96 11.25
N GLN A 120 -73.07 -23.78 11.97
CA GLN A 120 -72.76 -24.11 13.37
C GLN A 120 -71.42 -24.84 13.50
N SER A 121 -70.79 -24.66 14.67
CA SER A 121 -69.64 -25.44 15.12
C SER A 121 -70.03 -26.91 15.29
N HIS A 122 -69.09 -27.82 15.03
CA HIS A 122 -69.23 -29.27 15.22
C HIS A 122 -68.00 -29.86 15.92
N ASP A 123 -68.17 -31.02 16.55
CA ASP A 123 -67.11 -31.84 17.18
C ASP A 123 -66.16 -31.12 18.15
N ALA A 124 -66.67 -30.14 18.92
CA ALA A 124 -65.82 -29.30 19.74
C ALA A 124 -65.10 -30.05 20.87
N ALA A 125 -63.77 -29.96 20.86
CA ALA A 125 -62.92 -30.31 22.00
C ALA A 125 -62.75 -29.08 22.90
N VAL A 126 -63.14 -29.20 24.17
CA VAL A 126 -63.21 -28.08 25.12
C VAL A 126 -62.58 -28.48 26.46
N LEU A 127 -61.47 -27.84 26.82
CA LEU A 127 -60.79 -27.94 28.11
C LEU A 127 -61.09 -26.66 28.92
N ALA A 128 -61.68 -26.80 30.11
CA ALA A 128 -62.03 -25.66 30.95
C ALA A 128 -61.62 -25.87 32.41
N PHE A 129 -61.04 -24.85 33.03
CA PHE A 129 -60.61 -24.90 34.43
C PHE A 129 -60.60 -23.51 35.09
N ASP A 130 -60.68 -23.51 36.42
CA ASP A 130 -60.49 -22.31 37.23
C ASP A 130 -59.02 -22.20 37.62
N PHE A 131 -58.44 -21.00 37.63
CA PHE A 131 -57.09 -20.76 38.13
C PHE A 131 -57.02 -19.50 39.02
N VAL A 132 -56.03 -19.49 39.91
CA VAL A 132 -55.66 -18.34 40.73
C VAL A 132 -54.22 -17.95 40.39
N PRO A 133 -53.98 -16.75 39.83
CA PRO A 133 -52.64 -16.21 39.59
C PRO A 133 -52.08 -15.58 40.87
N THR A 134 -50.75 -15.61 41.02
CA THR A 134 -50.03 -14.92 42.10
C THR A 134 -49.58 -13.51 41.72
N GLY A 135 -49.53 -13.20 40.42
CA GLY A 135 -49.25 -11.87 39.87
C GLY A 135 -50.45 -11.23 39.15
N ASP A 136 -50.19 -10.12 38.47
CA ASP A 136 -51.16 -9.25 37.77
C ASP A 136 -51.27 -9.52 36.26
N SER A 137 -50.59 -10.55 35.75
CA SER A 137 -50.69 -11.01 34.37
C SER A 137 -50.76 -12.54 34.24
N LEU A 138 -51.33 -13.00 33.13
CA LEU A 138 -51.32 -14.38 32.64
C LEU A 138 -50.64 -14.40 31.27
N SER A 139 -49.76 -15.36 31.05
CA SER A 139 -49.12 -15.65 29.76
C SER A 139 -49.14 -17.15 29.46
N PHE A 140 -49.18 -17.53 28.18
CA PHE A 140 -48.78 -18.86 27.68
C PHE A 140 -48.39 -18.86 26.20
N ARG A 141 -47.54 -19.80 25.79
CA ARG A 141 -47.10 -19.96 24.40
C ARG A 141 -47.87 -21.07 23.69
N PHE A 142 -48.23 -20.82 22.43
CA PHE A 142 -49.04 -21.74 21.63
C PHE A 142 -48.68 -21.70 20.14
N VAL A 143 -49.10 -22.75 19.42
CA VAL A 143 -49.11 -22.83 17.95
C VAL A 143 -50.47 -23.37 17.51
N PHE A 144 -51.01 -22.84 16.42
CA PHE A 144 -52.20 -23.39 15.74
C PHE A 144 -51.79 -23.97 14.39
N GLY A 145 -52.35 -25.12 14.01
CA GLY A 145 -52.13 -25.78 12.73
C GLY A 145 -53.42 -26.38 12.18
N SER A 146 -53.48 -26.54 10.86
CA SER A 146 -54.68 -27.00 10.16
C SER A 146 -54.34 -27.60 8.79
N ASP A 147 -55.10 -28.61 8.38
CA ASP A 147 -55.11 -29.13 7.00
C ASP A 147 -56.01 -28.32 6.04
N GLU A 148 -56.64 -27.24 6.51
CA GLU A 148 -57.37 -26.30 5.64
C GLU A 148 -56.44 -25.29 4.93
N TYR A 149 -55.20 -25.14 5.41
CA TYR A 149 -54.18 -24.33 4.76
C TYR A 149 -53.69 -25.00 3.48
N LEU A 150 -53.55 -24.33 2.33
CA LEU A 150 -53.98 -22.96 2.00
C LEU A 150 -55.27 -22.93 1.16
N GLU A 151 -55.71 -24.11 0.74
CA GLU A 151 -56.77 -24.38 -0.23
C GLU A 151 -58.13 -23.80 0.15
N TYR A 152 -58.45 -23.73 1.45
CA TYR A 152 -59.78 -23.33 1.93
C TYR A 152 -59.83 -21.92 2.54
N VAL A 153 -58.69 -21.22 2.58
CA VAL A 153 -58.58 -19.84 3.11
C VAL A 153 -59.57 -18.90 2.40
N GLY A 154 -60.50 -18.35 3.18
CA GLY A 154 -61.62 -17.52 2.73
C GLY A 154 -62.94 -18.27 2.47
N SER A 155 -63.02 -19.59 2.72
CA SER A 155 -64.22 -20.40 2.44
C SER A 155 -64.67 -21.35 3.57
N ILE A 156 -63.73 -22.04 4.21
CA ILE A 156 -63.93 -22.86 5.42
C ILE A 156 -62.81 -22.44 6.40
N ASN A 157 -63.07 -22.51 7.71
CA ASN A 157 -62.12 -22.11 8.75
C ASN A 157 -62.56 -22.70 10.08
N ASP A 158 -61.85 -23.71 10.55
CA ASP A 158 -61.92 -24.21 11.92
C ASP A 158 -61.49 -23.13 12.90
N VAL A 159 -62.10 -23.14 14.08
CA VAL A 159 -61.87 -22.10 15.09
C VAL A 159 -61.44 -22.71 16.39
N PHE A 160 -60.37 -22.15 16.94
CA PHE A 160 -60.01 -22.29 18.35
C PHE A 160 -60.15 -20.94 19.07
N GLY A 161 -60.19 -20.99 20.39
CA GLY A 161 -60.29 -19.79 21.23
C GLY A 161 -59.86 -20.05 22.66
N PHE A 162 -59.31 -19.01 23.26
CA PHE A 162 -58.90 -18.98 24.67
C PHE A 162 -59.82 -17.97 25.38
N PHE A 163 -60.96 -18.45 25.86
CA PHE A 163 -62.00 -17.61 26.44
C PHE A 163 -61.76 -17.43 27.94
N LEU A 164 -61.20 -16.27 28.32
CA LEU A 164 -60.88 -15.92 29.69
C LEU A 164 -61.99 -15.08 30.32
N SER A 165 -62.40 -15.43 31.54
CA SER A 165 -63.40 -14.70 32.34
C SER A 165 -62.96 -14.61 33.81
N GLY A 166 -63.44 -13.59 34.51
CA GLY A 166 -63.10 -13.33 35.93
C GLY A 166 -63.21 -11.85 36.29
N PRO A 167 -62.76 -11.43 37.48
CA PRO A 167 -62.80 -10.05 37.91
C PRO A 167 -62.15 -9.07 36.90
N GLY A 168 -62.76 -7.90 36.70
CA GLY A 168 -62.29 -6.89 35.75
C GLY A 168 -62.52 -7.21 34.26
N ILE A 169 -62.84 -8.45 33.89
CA ILE A 169 -63.06 -8.87 32.49
C ILE A 169 -64.54 -8.75 32.12
N SER A 170 -64.82 -8.23 30.92
CA SER A 170 -66.16 -8.24 30.32
C SER A 170 -66.06 -8.24 28.79
N GLY A 171 -66.60 -9.28 28.17
CA GLY A 171 -66.60 -9.50 26.72
C GLY A 171 -67.87 -10.18 26.21
N PRO A 172 -67.95 -10.47 24.90
CA PRO A 172 -69.17 -10.90 24.22
C PRO A 172 -69.49 -12.40 24.34
N TYR A 173 -68.59 -13.19 24.93
CA TYR A 173 -68.69 -14.65 25.01
C TYR A 173 -69.35 -15.10 26.32
N SER A 174 -69.62 -16.41 26.44
CA SER A 174 -70.22 -17.02 27.64
C SER A 174 -69.48 -16.64 28.93
N ASN A 175 -70.23 -16.51 30.02
CA ASN A 175 -69.77 -15.97 31.31
C ASN A 175 -69.15 -14.54 31.24
N GLY A 176 -69.35 -13.81 30.14
CA GLY A 176 -68.74 -12.50 29.93
C GLY A 176 -67.26 -12.57 29.54
N ALA A 177 -66.81 -13.70 28.99
CA ALA A 177 -65.42 -13.91 28.62
C ALA A 177 -64.95 -13.05 27.43
N VAL A 178 -63.63 -12.88 27.32
CA VAL A 178 -62.92 -12.34 26.15
C VAL A 178 -62.06 -13.44 25.52
N ASN A 179 -61.90 -13.45 24.19
CA ASN A 179 -60.95 -14.35 23.53
C ASN A 179 -59.56 -13.72 23.51
N ILE A 180 -58.56 -14.40 24.06
CA ILE A 180 -57.15 -13.95 24.11
C ILE A 180 -56.24 -14.66 23.09
N ALA A 181 -56.79 -15.52 22.22
CA ALA A 181 -56.12 -16.10 21.07
C ALA A 181 -56.02 -15.06 19.92
N LEU A 182 -55.20 -14.03 20.10
CA LEU A 182 -55.14 -12.86 19.21
C LEU A 182 -53.82 -12.79 18.42
N VAL A 183 -53.88 -12.26 17.19
CA VAL A 183 -52.70 -11.94 16.38
C VAL A 183 -51.91 -10.82 17.09
N PRO A 184 -50.58 -10.96 17.31
CA PRO A 184 -49.82 -10.05 18.18
C PRO A 184 -49.99 -8.56 17.86
N GLY A 185 -50.23 -7.77 18.90
CA GLY A 185 -50.44 -6.32 18.79
C GLY A 185 -51.81 -5.90 18.23
N THR A 186 -52.76 -6.83 18.03
CA THR A 186 -54.08 -6.55 17.46
C THR A 186 -55.22 -7.08 18.35
N SER A 187 -56.47 -6.73 17.99
CA SER A 187 -57.69 -7.34 18.52
C SER A 187 -58.30 -8.38 17.55
N ILE A 188 -57.49 -8.96 16.66
CA ILE A 188 -57.94 -9.90 15.62
C ILE A 188 -57.68 -11.34 16.09
N PRO A 189 -58.68 -12.23 16.14
CA PRO A 189 -58.47 -13.63 16.50
C PRO A 189 -57.54 -14.36 15.52
N VAL A 190 -56.71 -15.27 16.02
CA VAL A 190 -55.90 -16.17 15.19
C VAL A 190 -56.82 -17.22 14.54
N SER A 191 -56.75 -17.33 13.21
CA SER A 191 -57.47 -18.34 12.40
C SER A 191 -56.85 -18.40 11.00
N ILE A 192 -57.19 -19.38 10.16
CA ILE A 192 -56.60 -19.51 8.81
C ILE A 192 -56.91 -18.29 7.93
N PHE A 193 -58.04 -17.62 8.16
CA PHE A 193 -58.39 -16.36 7.47
C PHE A 193 -57.49 -15.18 7.88
N ASN A 194 -57.06 -15.14 9.14
CA ASN A 194 -56.36 -14.00 9.73
C ASN A 194 -54.83 -14.17 9.81
N VAL A 195 -54.31 -15.40 9.68
CA VAL A 195 -52.87 -15.70 9.60
C VAL A 195 -52.66 -16.72 8.48
N ASN A 196 -52.10 -16.30 7.36
CA ASN A 196 -51.81 -17.15 6.20
C ASN A 196 -50.71 -16.53 5.34
N ASN A 197 -50.40 -17.13 4.18
CA ASN A 197 -49.38 -16.64 3.25
C ASN A 197 -49.57 -15.21 2.72
N THR A 198 -50.76 -14.59 2.87
CA THR A 198 -51.05 -13.21 2.43
C THR A 198 -51.45 -12.25 3.55
N VAL A 199 -52.15 -12.73 4.59
CA VAL A 199 -52.64 -11.94 5.72
C VAL A 199 -51.82 -12.26 6.96
N ASN A 200 -51.19 -11.26 7.57
CA ASN A 200 -50.30 -11.40 8.73
C ASN A 200 -49.21 -12.49 8.57
N SER A 201 -48.69 -12.64 7.34
CA SER A 201 -47.83 -13.76 6.93
C SER A 201 -46.49 -13.88 7.67
N ALA A 202 -46.06 -12.85 8.41
CA ALA A 202 -44.94 -12.95 9.34
C ALA A 202 -45.18 -13.94 10.51
N TYR A 203 -46.45 -14.31 10.77
CA TYR A 203 -46.85 -15.30 11.78
C TYR A 203 -47.32 -16.62 11.17
N TYR A 204 -47.18 -16.83 9.85
CA TYR A 204 -47.56 -18.06 9.15
C TYR A 204 -46.32 -18.88 8.79
N VAL A 205 -46.44 -20.21 8.91
CA VAL A 205 -45.41 -21.19 8.56
C VAL A 205 -46.01 -22.20 7.59
N ASP A 206 -45.49 -22.21 6.37
CA ASP A 206 -45.79 -23.20 5.33
C ASP A 206 -45.24 -24.59 5.75
N ASN A 207 -46.14 -25.58 5.84
CA ASN A 207 -45.81 -26.96 6.18
C ASN A 207 -46.20 -27.96 5.07
N GLY A 208 -46.41 -27.49 3.84
CA GLY A 208 -46.70 -28.31 2.66
C GLY A 208 -48.18 -28.50 2.32
N THR A 209 -48.47 -29.57 1.59
CA THR A 209 -49.82 -29.92 1.07
C THR A 209 -50.01 -31.46 1.05
N GLY A 210 -49.38 -32.18 1.98
CA GLY A 210 -49.19 -33.64 2.01
C GLY A 210 -48.35 -34.27 0.90
N ALA A 211 -48.27 -33.62 -0.26
CA ALA A 211 -47.81 -34.22 -1.51
C ALA A 211 -46.33 -33.97 -1.82
N ASN A 212 -45.74 -32.93 -1.25
CA ASN A 212 -44.47 -32.35 -1.72
C ASN A 212 -43.31 -32.49 -0.72
N ALA A 213 -42.11 -32.71 -1.25
CA ALA A 213 -40.87 -32.72 -0.44
C ALA A 213 -40.39 -31.28 -0.21
N PRO A 214 -39.76 -30.96 0.96
CA PRO A 214 -39.32 -31.88 2.00
C PRO A 214 -40.41 -32.31 3.00
N TYR A 215 -41.56 -31.63 3.02
CA TYR A 215 -42.63 -31.80 4.01
C TYR A 215 -43.13 -33.24 4.14
N ASN A 216 -43.33 -33.93 3.01
CA ASN A 216 -43.83 -35.31 2.94
C ASN A 216 -42.83 -36.41 3.34
N SER A 217 -41.60 -36.07 3.67
CA SER A 217 -40.52 -37.04 3.82
C SER A 217 -39.52 -36.74 4.94
N ASN A 218 -39.40 -35.50 5.39
CA ASN A 218 -38.63 -35.17 6.60
C ASN A 218 -39.52 -35.25 7.86
N PRO A 219 -39.30 -36.20 8.79
CA PRO A 219 -40.15 -36.41 9.97
C PRO A 219 -40.13 -35.26 10.99
N GLN A 220 -39.30 -34.25 10.79
CA GLN A 220 -39.33 -33.01 11.57
C GLN A 220 -40.57 -32.16 11.30
N TYR A 221 -41.20 -32.28 10.13
CA TYR A 221 -42.48 -31.61 9.86
C TYR A 221 -43.62 -32.37 10.54
N ILE A 222 -44.62 -31.65 11.06
CA ILE A 222 -45.82 -32.26 11.65
C ILE A 222 -46.85 -32.54 10.54
N GLN A 223 -47.98 -33.17 10.84
CA GLN A 223 -48.93 -33.62 9.80
C GLN A 223 -49.70 -32.48 9.11
N TYR A 224 -50.03 -31.38 9.80
CA TYR A 224 -50.91 -30.33 9.26
C TYR A 224 -50.32 -29.54 8.08
N ASP A 225 -51.07 -29.27 7.03
CA ASP A 225 -50.60 -28.53 5.84
C ASP A 225 -50.09 -27.10 6.13
N GLY A 226 -50.58 -26.41 7.17
CA GLY A 226 -50.03 -25.13 7.61
C GLY A 226 -50.05 -24.89 9.11
N LEU A 227 -49.20 -23.96 9.55
CA LEU A 227 -48.98 -23.61 10.96
C LEU A 227 -48.91 -22.10 11.19
N THR A 228 -49.10 -21.67 12.43
CA THR A 228 -48.59 -20.39 12.92
C THR A 228 -47.13 -20.51 13.36
N THR A 229 -46.41 -19.40 13.47
CA THR A 229 -45.26 -19.32 14.36
C THR A 229 -45.67 -19.59 15.81
N VAL A 230 -44.72 -19.77 16.73
CA VAL A 230 -45.03 -19.71 18.16
C VAL A 230 -45.57 -18.33 18.50
N LEU A 231 -46.78 -18.29 19.05
CA LEU A 231 -47.47 -17.08 19.50
C LEU A 231 -47.64 -17.09 21.03
N THR A 232 -47.92 -15.94 21.63
CA THR A 232 -48.13 -15.81 23.07
C THR A 232 -49.49 -15.19 23.36
N ALA A 233 -50.34 -15.94 24.05
CA ALA A 233 -51.59 -15.42 24.60
C ALA A 233 -51.29 -14.71 25.91
N ASN A 234 -51.75 -13.47 26.07
CA ASN A 234 -51.51 -12.63 27.24
C ASN A 234 -52.80 -12.01 27.75
N ALA A 235 -52.93 -11.87 29.06
CA ALA A 235 -54.04 -11.14 29.69
C ALA A 235 -53.60 -10.48 31.01
N ASN A 236 -54.19 -9.33 31.32
CA ASN A 236 -54.07 -8.74 32.66
C ASN A 236 -55.10 -9.43 33.58
N VAL A 237 -54.67 -9.73 34.80
CA VAL A 237 -55.47 -10.39 35.85
C VAL A 237 -55.23 -9.70 37.19
N LEU A 238 -55.95 -10.12 38.23
CA LEU A 238 -55.75 -9.65 39.60
C LEU A 238 -55.20 -10.81 40.43
N CYS A 239 -54.06 -10.60 41.09
CA CYS A 239 -53.44 -11.62 41.94
C CYS A 239 -54.38 -12.06 43.07
N GLY A 240 -54.41 -13.36 43.34
CA GLY A 240 -55.24 -13.98 44.38
C GLY A 240 -56.73 -14.13 44.05
N GLU A 241 -57.22 -13.52 42.96
CA GLU A 241 -58.60 -13.67 42.49
C GLU A 241 -58.78 -14.93 41.62
N THR A 242 -59.98 -15.51 41.60
CA THR A 242 -60.28 -16.68 40.76
C THR A 242 -60.71 -16.25 39.35
N TYR A 243 -60.01 -16.77 38.34
CA TYR A 243 -60.34 -16.65 36.93
C TYR A 243 -60.74 -18.01 36.36
N HIS A 244 -61.55 -18.00 35.30
CA HIS A 244 -61.97 -19.18 34.56
C HIS A 244 -61.52 -19.08 33.11
N ILE A 245 -60.79 -20.09 32.64
CA ILE A 245 -60.30 -20.20 31.26
C ILE A 245 -60.97 -21.39 30.57
N LYS A 246 -61.50 -21.14 29.36
CA LYS A 246 -61.99 -22.18 28.44
C LYS A 246 -61.12 -22.17 27.18
N ILE A 247 -60.32 -23.21 27.01
CA ILE A 247 -59.59 -23.52 25.78
C ILE A 247 -60.51 -24.41 24.94
N ALA A 248 -60.83 -24.00 23.72
CA ALA A 248 -61.73 -24.75 22.85
C ALA A 248 -61.22 -24.76 21.41
N ILE A 249 -61.47 -25.85 20.67
CA ILE A 249 -61.26 -25.98 19.23
C ILE A 249 -62.42 -26.80 18.62
N SER A 250 -62.89 -26.46 17.42
CA SER A 250 -64.00 -27.14 16.75
C SER A 250 -64.00 -26.92 15.25
N ASP A 251 -64.54 -27.89 14.51
CA ASP A 251 -64.78 -27.74 13.08
C ASP A 251 -65.87 -26.70 12.79
N ILE A 252 -65.75 -26.00 11.66
CA ILE A 252 -66.83 -25.14 11.14
C ILE A 252 -67.29 -25.65 9.76
N SER A 253 -68.59 -25.58 9.50
CA SER A 253 -69.23 -25.97 8.23
C SER A 253 -69.39 -27.47 7.95
N ASP A 254 -68.32 -28.24 7.73
CA ASP A 254 -68.47 -29.64 7.24
C ASP A 254 -67.80 -30.75 8.08
N GLY A 255 -66.79 -30.45 8.90
CA GLY A 255 -66.19 -31.42 9.83
C GLY A 255 -65.39 -32.53 9.16
N ILE A 256 -64.63 -32.20 8.10
CA ILE A 256 -63.91 -33.18 7.27
C ILE A 256 -62.39 -33.15 7.47
N LEU A 257 -61.78 -32.01 7.78
CA LEU A 257 -60.34 -31.85 7.93
C LEU A 257 -59.98 -31.63 9.40
N ASP A 258 -58.86 -32.18 9.85
CA ASP A 258 -58.44 -32.03 11.26
C ASP A 258 -57.64 -30.72 11.43
N SER A 259 -57.99 -29.95 12.47
CA SER A 259 -57.20 -28.81 12.95
C SER A 259 -56.70 -29.05 14.39
N GLY A 260 -55.61 -28.40 14.78
CA GLY A 260 -54.95 -28.62 16.07
C GLY A 260 -54.31 -27.39 16.69
N VAL A 261 -54.42 -27.27 18.02
CA VAL A 261 -53.77 -26.24 18.84
C VAL A 261 -52.86 -26.88 19.88
N PHE A 262 -51.62 -26.42 19.91
CA PHE A 262 -50.54 -26.89 20.78
C PHE A 262 -50.22 -25.79 21.79
N LEU A 263 -50.20 -26.10 23.09
CA LEU A 263 -49.77 -25.17 24.15
C LEU A 263 -48.54 -25.75 24.83
N GLU A 264 -47.53 -24.92 25.06
CA GLU A 264 -46.23 -25.36 25.59
C GLU A 264 -46.30 -25.78 27.07
N ALA A 265 -45.54 -26.82 27.41
CA ALA A 265 -45.43 -27.33 28.78
C ALA A 265 -44.84 -26.27 29.73
N GLY A 266 -45.46 -26.10 30.89
CA GLY A 266 -45.04 -25.11 31.88
C GLY A 266 -45.24 -23.66 31.45
N SER A 267 -45.85 -23.39 30.29
CA SER A 267 -45.97 -22.01 29.79
C SER A 267 -47.16 -21.24 30.35
N PHE A 268 -48.19 -21.92 30.88
CA PHE A 268 -49.36 -21.27 31.49
C PHE A 268 -49.01 -20.75 32.88
N GLN A 269 -48.56 -19.50 32.93
CA GLN A 269 -47.91 -18.92 34.10
C GLN A 269 -48.39 -17.50 34.39
N SER A 270 -48.16 -17.05 35.62
CA SER A 270 -48.31 -15.63 36.02
C SER A 270 -46.93 -14.97 36.12
N ASN A 271 -46.86 -13.64 36.14
CA ASN A 271 -45.59 -12.91 36.07
C ASN A 271 -44.62 -13.34 37.16
N SER A 272 -43.48 -13.85 36.71
CA SER A 272 -42.39 -14.35 37.53
C SER A 272 -41.08 -13.63 37.17
N VAL A 273 -40.13 -13.62 38.10
CA VAL A 273 -38.74 -13.27 37.82
C VAL A 273 -38.10 -14.46 37.10
N ILE A 274 -37.46 -14.24 35.95
CA ILE A 274 -36.67 -15.28 35.28
C ILE A 274 -35.19 -14.93 35.41
N LEU A 275 -34.38 -15.90 35.83
CA LEU A 275 -32.93 -15.83 35.79
C LEU A 275 -32.40 -16.68 34.64
N SER A 276 -31.37 -16.18 33.96
CA SER A 276 -30.57 -16.95 33.01
C SER A 276 -29.13 -16.43 33.02
N ALA A 277 -28.18 -17.27 32.59
CA ALA A 277 -26.78 -16.91 32.42
C ALA A 277 -26.33 -17.21 31.00
N GLN A 278 -25.53 -16.32 30.43
CA GLN A 278 -24.79 -16.55 29.20
C GLN A 278 -23.30 -16.34 29.47
N ILE A 279 -22.46 -17.32 29.16
CA ILE A 279 -21.01 -17.12 29.13
C ILE A 279 -20.67 -16.31 27.89
N ASN A 280 -19.98 -15.18 28.05
CA ASN A 280 -19.56 -14.31 26.96
C ASN A 280 -18.20 -14.76 26.39
N SER A 281 -17.31 -15.23 27.27
CA SER A 281 -15.99 -15.79 26.94
C SER A 281 -15.42 -16.51 28.17
N GLY A 282 -14.47 -17.42 27.98
CA GLY A 282 -13.66 -17.97 29.07
C GLY A 282 -14.31 -19.06 29.92
N GLY A 283 -15.27 -19.79 29.37
CA GLY A 283 -15.94 -20.90 30.06
C GLY A 283 -16.63 -21.86 29.10
N MET A 284 -17.36 -22.83 29.66
CA MET A 284 -18.19 -23.78 28.92
C MET A 284 -19.47 -24.11 29.68
N ASP A 285 -20.59 -24.24 28.96
CA ASP A 285 -21.94 -24.46 29.48
C ASP A 285 -22.32 -23.47 30.61
N SER A 286 -22.25 -23.89 31.87
CA SER A 286 -22.51 -23.06 33.07
C SER A 286 -21.31 -22.92 34.00
N THR A 287 -20.09 -23.18 33.51
CA THR A 287 -18.83 -23.03 34.26
C THR A 287 -17.93 -21.97 33.61
N LEU A 288 -17.57 -20.92 34.36
CA LEU A 288 -16.60 -19.90 33.96
C LEU A 288 -15.21 -20.21 34.56
N TYR A 289 -14.14 -20.00 33.80
CA TYR A 289 -12.78 -20.23 34.30
C TYR A 289 -12.16 -18.98 34.92
N GLU A 290 -11.39 -19.15 35.99
CA GLU A 290 -10.76 -18.05 36.73
C GLU A 290 -9.83 -17.18 35.89
N GLY A 291 -9.94 -15.86 36.07
CA GLY A 291 -9.21 -14.88 35.28
C GLY A 291 -9.60 -14.84 33.79
N CYS A 292 -10.51 -15.71 33.34
CA CYS A 292 -10.80 -15.92 31.94
C CYS A 292 -12.20 -15.40 31.57
N GLY A 293 -12.24 -14.30 30.82
CA GLY A 293 -13.48 -13.78 30.24
C GLY A 293 -14.51 -13.28 31.26
N ASN A 294 -15.79 -13.56 30.99
CA ASN A 294 -16.93 -13.22 31.86
C ASN A 294 -18.22 -13.92 31.40
N ALA A 295 -19.19 -13.92 32.30
CA ALA A 295 -20.59 -14.28 32.03
C ALA A 295 -21.51 -13.08 32.29
N THR A 296 -22.65 -13.05 31.61
CA THR A 296 -23.73 -12.08 31.83
C THR A 296 -24.94 -12.83 32.39
N PHE A 297 -25.35 -12.47 33.60
CA PHE A 297 -26.59 -12.94 34.19
C PHE A 297 -27.70 -11.96 33.79
N HIS A 298 -28.79 -12.49 33.22
CA HIS A 298 -29.97 -11.73 32.82
C HIS A 298 -31.10 -12.00 33.80
N ILE A 299 -31.62 -10.92 34.39
CA ILE A 299 -32.75 -10.91 35.30
C ILE A 299 -33.91 -10.28 34.51
N VAL A 300 -34.90 -11.09 34.16
CA VAL A 300 -36.05 -10.68 33.35
C VAL A 300 -37.29 -10.61 34.23
N ARG A 301 -38.00 -9.48 34.17
CA ARG A 301 -39.32 -9.27 34.75
C ARG A 301 -40.39 -9.39 33.69
N GLN A 302 -41.14 -10.48 33.76
CA GLN A 302 -42.30 -10.70 32.91
C GLN A 302 -43.45 -9.73 33.28
N GLY A 303 -44.21 -9.31 32.27
CA GLY A 303 -45.31 -8.34 32.40
C GLY A 303 -44.91 -6.91 32.01
N VAL A 304 -45.91 -6.05 31.74
CA VAL A 304 -45.67 -4.65 31.32
C VAL A 304 -45.56 -3.75 32.54
N LEU A 305 -44.33 -3.45 32.98
CA LEU A 305 -44.11 -2.57 34.13
C LEU A 305 -44.60 -1.14 33.84
N THR A 306 -45.65 -0.70 34.53
CA THR A 306 -46.20 0.67 34.43
C THR A 306 -45.67 1.60 35.52
N THR A 307 -45.02 1.05 36.55
CA THR A 307 -44.35 1.75 37.65
C THR A 307 -42.96 1.14 37.89
N THR A 308 -42.11 1.81 38.66
CA THR A 308 -40.82 1.26 39.09
C THR A 308 -41.01 0.06 40.01
N ASP A 309 -40.26 -1.01 39.80
CA ASP A 309 -40.32 -2.24 40.60
C ASP A 309 -38.91 -2.66 41.07
N THR A 310 -38.79 -3.54 42.07
CA THR A 310 -37.50 -3.91 42.69
C THR A 310 -37.39 -5.41 42.93
N VAL A 311 -36.32 -6.01 42.40
CA VAL A 311 -35.95 -7.41 42.64
C VAL A 311 -34.73 -7.42 43.56
N HIS A 312 -34.85 -8.07 44.72
CA HIS A 312 -33.73 -8.30 45.63
C HIS A 312 -32.94 -9.53 45.20
N LEU A 313 -31.62 -9.51 45.40
CA LEU A 313 -30.70 -10.59 45.02
C LEU A 313 -29.92 -11.07 46.25
N THR A 314 -29.83 -12.39 46.42
CA THR A 314 -29.06 -13.06 47.47
C THR A 314 -28.11 -14.07 46.84
N THR A 315 -26.81 -13.90 47.07
CA THR A 315 -25.77 -14.86 46.67
C THR A 315 -25.48 -15.85 47.80
N GLY A 316 -25.44 -17.13 47.46
CA GLY A 316 -24.90 -18.22 48.27
C GLY A 316 -24.08 -19.18 47.41
N GLY A 317 -23.99 -20.44 47.84
CA GLY A 317 -23.21 -21.49 47.18
C GLY A 317 -21.98 -21.87 48.00
N THR A 318 -20.87 -22.20 47.33
CA THR A 318 -19.54 -22.35 47.96
C THR A 318 -18.66 -21.12 47.69
N ALA A 319 -18.77 -20.54 46.50
CA ALA A 319 -18.03 -19.35 46.08
C ALA A 319 -18.37 -18.10 46.90
N THR A 320 -17.35 -17.30 47.17
CA THR A 320 -17.39 -16.10 48.02
C THR A 320 -17.29 -14.82 47.18
N ALA A 321 -18.38 -14.05 47.18
CA ALA A 321 -18.42 -12.75 46.52
C ALA A 321 -17.32 -11.80 47.06
N GLY A 322 -16.53 -11.26 46.14
CA GLY A 322 -15.39 -10.38 46.44
C GLY A 322 -14.05 -11.10 46.68
N VAL A 323 -14.02 -12.42 46.67
CA VAL A 323 -12.79 -13.24 46.65
C VAL A 323 -12.69 -13.95 45.31
N ASP A 324 -13.69 -14.79 44.99
CA ASP A 324 -13.61 -15.76 43.88
C ASP A 324 -14.44 -15.30 42.66
N PHE A 325 -15.37 -14.36 42.87
CA PHE A 325 -16.06 -13.61 41.81
C PHE A 325 -16.37 -12.18 42.24
N ASN A 326 -16.64 -11.27 41.29
CA ASN A 326 -16.96 -9.87 41.61
C ASN A 326 -18.31 -9.72 42.36
N ASN A 327 -18.38 -8.72 43.24
CA ASN A 327 -19.58 -8.45 44.03
C ASN A 327 -20.84 -8.20 43.17
N ILE A 328 -21.85 -9.04 43.36
CA ILE A 328 -23.20 -8.89 42.77
C ILE A 328 -24.02 -7.88 43.62
N PRO A 329 -24.74 -6.91 43.01
CA PRO A 329 -25.60 -5.99 43.75
C PRO A 329 -26.77 -6.71 44.44
N SER A 330 -27.08 -6.35 45.68
CA SER A 330 -28.15 -7.00 46.47
C SER A 330 -29.58 -6.64 46.05
N GLN A 331 -29.75 -5.78 45.05
CA GLN A 331 -31.04 -5.47 44.42
C GLN A 331 -30.86 -4.84 43.03
N LEU A 332 -31.87 -5.02 42.19
CA LEU A 332 -32.04 -4.35 40.90
C LEU A 332 -33.37 -3.58 40.91
N ILE A 333 -33.40 -2.40 40.30
CA ILE A 333 -34.58 -1.54 40.21
C ILE A 333 -34.93 -1.40 38.73
N PHE A 334 -36.08 -1.94 38.33
CA PHE A 334 -36.60 -1.86 36.97
C PHE A 334 -37.45 -0.58 36.83
N LEU A 335 -37.26 0.14 35.74
CA LEU A 335 -38.04 1.34 35.39
C LEU A 335 -39.32 0.97 34.60
N PRO A 336 -40.31 1.89 34.50
CA PRO A 336 -41.50 1.64 33.68
C PRO A 336 -41.12 1.37 32.22
N GLY A 337 -41.56 0.24 31.68
CA GLY A 337 -41.22 -0.25 30.34
C GLY A 337 -39.87 -0.97 30.21
N GLU A 338 -39.17 -1.25 31.31
CA GLU A 338 -37.93 -2.03 31.33
C GLU A 338 -38.22 -3.47 31.79
N ASP A 339 -37.98 -4.46 30.92
CA ASP A 339 -38.26 -5.88 31.21
C ASP A 339 -37.02 -6.69 31.61
N THR A 340 -35.81 -6.20 31.31
CA THR A 340 -34.56 -6.98 31.42
C THR A 340 -33.43 -6.13 31.99
N LEU A 341 -32.78 -6.62 33.05
CA LEU A 341 -31.54 -6.07 33.58
C LEU A 341 -30.44 -7.13 33.59
N SER A 342 -29.19 -6.69 33.43
CA SER A 342 -28.03 -7.57 33.30
C SER A 342 -26.94 -7.26 34.33
N ILE A 343 -26.29 -8.31 34.83
CA ILE A 343 -25.14 -8.24 35.74
C ILE A 343 -23.99 -9.01 35.09
N THR A 344 -22.84 -8.37 34.91
CA THR A 344 -21.61 -9.06 34.50
C THR A 344 -20.95 -9.70 35.70
N VAL A 345 -20.66 -11.00 35.58
CA VAL A 345 -19.92 -11.81 36.55
C VAL A 345 -18.59 -12.24 35.93
N SER A 346 -17.52 -12.14 36.70
CA SER A 346 -16.16 -12.50 36.31
C SER A 346 -15.53 -13.28 37.46
N ALA A 347 -15.06 -14.49 37.16
CA ALA A 347 -14.29 -15.30 38.08
C ALA A 347 -12.93 -14.63 38.33
N LEU A 348 -12.61 -14.36 39.58
CA LEU A 348 -11.39 -13.69 39.99
C LEU A 348 -10.31 -14.75 40.19
N ILE A 349 -9.14 -14.55 39.58
CA ILE A 349 -8.00 -15.45 39.79
C ILE A 349 -7.32 -15.15 41.13
N ASP A 350 -7.20 -16.17 41.97
CA ASP A 350 -6.44 -16.13 43.22
C ASP A 350 -5.09 -16.87 43.11
N GLY A 351 -5.03 -17.93 42.29
CA GLY A 351 -3.82 -18.72 41.99
C GLY A 351 -3.64 -20.01 42.80
N MET A 352 -4.67 -20.48 43.51
CA MET A 352 -4.70 -21.76 44.22
C MET A 352 -5.51 -22.82 43.44
N PRO A 353 -4.98 -24.04 43.21
CA PRO A 353 -5.73 -25.08 42.52
C PRO A 353 -6.85 -25.69 43.39
N GLU A 354 -8.11 -25.52 42.98
CA GLU A 354 -9.31 -25.78 43.79
C GLU A 354 -10.43 -26.52 43.00
N PRO A 355 -11.34 -27.25 43.68
CA PRO A 355 -12.45 -27.92 43.00
C PRO A 355 -13.51 -26.92 42.51
N PRO A 356 -14.24 -27.19 41.41
CA PRO A 356 -15.25 -26.27 40.87
C PRO A 356 -16.28 -25.83 41.91
N GLU A 357 -16.41 -24.52 42.06
CA GLU A 357 -17.21 -23.86 43.08
C GLU A 357 -18.58 -23.42 42.54
N LEU A 358 -19.60 -23.42 43.41
CA LEU A 358 -20.96 -23.00 43.05
C LEU A 358 -21.21 -21.55 43.48
N ILE A 359 -21.67 -20.73 42.53
CA ILE A 359 -22.44 -19.50 42.76
C ILE A 359 -23.93 -19.89 42.72
N ASP A 360 -24.65 -19.63 43.81
CA ASP A 360 -26.10 -19.87 43.94
C ASP A 360 -26.82 -18.51 44.05
N LEU A 361 -27.40 -18.02 42.96
CA LEU A 361 -28.02 -16.68 42.91
C LEU A 361 -29.55 -16.75 42.99
N LEU A 362 -30.07 -16.46 44.18
CA LEU A 362 -31.51 -16.36 44.44
C LEU A 362 -32.00 -14.93 44.20
N ALA A 363 -32.85 -14.75 43.21
CA ALA A 363 -33.64 -13.54 43.02
C ALA A 363 -34.99 -13.64 43.72
N ILE A 364 -35.40 -12.54 44.36
CA ILE A 364 -36.62 -12.43 45.15
C ILE A 364 -37.35 -11.15 44.74
N TRP A 365 -38.54 -11.27 44.18
CA TRP A 365 -39.47 -10.15 44.03
C TRP A 365 -40.52 -10.18 45.15
N THR A 366 -41.02 -9.02 45.54
CA THR A 366 -42.17 -8.88 46.45
C THR A 366 -43.09 -7.76 45.96
N GLY A 367 -44.29 -8.12 45.50
CA GLY A 367 -45.36 -7.20 45.14
C GLY A 367 -46.41 -7.08 46.25
N ASP A 368 -47.45 -6.27 46.02
CA ASP A 368 -48.50 -5.95 47.01
C ASP A 368 -49.30 -7.17 47.53
N CYS A 369 -49.23 -8.31 46.84
CA CYS A 369 -50.02 -9.52 47.11
C CYS A 369 -49.19 -10.81 47.33
N GLY A 370 -47.86 -10.76 47.20
CA GLY A 370 -47.01 -11.95 47.35
C GLY A 370 -45.56 -11.73 46.96
N SER A 371 -44.74 -12.78 47.14
CA SER A 371 -43.34 -12.82 46.72
C SER A 371 -43.08 -13.98 45.75
N ASP A 372 -42.34 -13.71 44.68
CA ASP A 372 -41.85 -14.72 43.74
C ASP A 372 -40.34 -14.88 43.83
N THR A 373 -39.83 -16.08 43.52
CA THR A 373 -38.41 -16.40 43.63
C THR A 373 -37.91 -17.29 42.50
N ALA A 374 -36.79 -16.88 41.88
CA ALA A 374 -36.05 -17.70 40.92
C ALA A 374 -34.61 -17.89 41.38
N ASN A 375 -34.01 -19.04 41.08
CA ASN A 375 -32.65 -19.36 41.46
C ASN A 375 -31.81 -19.77 40.25
N LEU A 376 -30.52 -19.41 40.27
CA LEU A 376 -29.55 -19.70 39.23
C LEU A 376 -28.33 -20.37 39.86
N HIS A 377 -28.09 -21.63 39.47
CA HIS A 377 -26.86 -22.34 39.79
C HIS A 377 -25.85 -22.11 38.66
N PHE A 378 -24.67 -21.56 38.99
CA PHE A 378 -23.60 -21.27 38.05
C PHE A 378 -22.24 -21.58 38.69
N TYR A 379 -21.27 -22.09 37.93
CA TYR A 379 -20.00 -22.57 38.48
C TYR A 379 -18.81 -21.69 38.09
N ILE A 380 -17.79 -21.67 38.95
CA ILE A 380 -16.44 -21.17 38.64
C ILE A 380 -15.40 -22.27 38.88
N ALA A 381 -14.26 -22.24 38.19
CA ALA A 381 -13.20 -23.23 38.32
C ALA A 381 -11.83 -22.75 37.80
N ASP A 382 -10.75 -23.44 38.21
CA ASP A 382 -9.43 -23.39 37.57
C ASP A 382 -9.47 -23.46 36.03
N THR A 383 -8.67 -22.64 35.36
CA THR A 383 -8.33 -22.85 33.93
C THR A 383 -7.66 -24.22 33.73
N PRO A 384 -8.08 -25.05 32.75
CA PRO A 384 -7.48 -26.36 32.52
C PRO A 384 -5.96 -26.27 32.26
N PRO A 385 -5.10 -26.93 33.05
CA PRO A 385 -3.65 -26.71 32.97
C PRO A 385 -3.08 -27.15 31.62
N ILE A 386 -2.31 -26.26 30.98
CA ILE A 386 -1.57 -26.55 29.77
C ILE A 386 -0.37 -27.43 30.13
N LEU A 387 -0.39 -28.67 29.67
CA LEU A 387 0.72 -29.62 29.74
C LEU A 387 1.59 -29.48 28.49
N LEU A 388 2.73 -28.82 28.65
CA LEU A 388 3.80 -28.67 27.66
C LEU A 388 4.97 -29.61 27.99
N SER A 389 5.56 -30.21 26.96
CA SER A 389 6.86 -30.88 27.05
C SER A 389 7.59 -30.90 25.69
N ILE A 390 8.89 -30.64 25.69
CA ILE A 390 9.79 -30.73 24.53
C ILE A 390 10.71 -31.93 24.71
N ASN A 391 11.27 -32.46 23.62
CA ASN A 391 12.35 -33.45 23.70
C ASN A 391 13.62 -32.88 24.36
N ALA A 392 14.36 -33.73 25.08
CA ALA A 392 15.49 -33.30 25.91
C ALA A 392 16.72 -32.77 25.13
N ASP A 393 17.54 -31.98 25.84
CA ASP A 393 18.84 -31.46 25.41
C ASP A 393 19.66 -32.49 24.60
N THR A 394 20.16 -32.07 23.45
CA THR A 394 20.82 -32.96 22.49
C THR A 394 22.16 -32.38 22.02
N MET A 395 23.20 -33.20 22.08
CA MET A 395 24.49 -32.94 21.44
C MET A 395 24.44 -33.35 19.96
N LEU A 396 24.88 -32.49 19.05
CA LEU A 396 24.95 -32.75 17.61
C LEU A 396 26.37 -32.55 17.09
N THR A 397 26.75 -33.28 16.04
CA THR A 397 27.90 -32.88 15.19
C THR A 397 27.43 -31.87 14.15
N CYS A 398 28.38 -31.16 13.53
CA CYS A 398 28.10 -30.06 12.61
C CYS A 398 27.37 -30.43 11.30
N GLN A 399 27.06 -31.70 11.07
CA GLN A 399 26.25 -32.19 9.94
C GLN A 399 24.95 -32.90 10.38
N ASP A 400 24.71 -33.07 11.69
CA ASP A 400 23.53 -33.76 12.19
C ASP A 400 22.36 -32.79 12.36
N SER A 401 21.17 -33.23 11.93
CA SER A 401 19.90 -32.59 12.24
C SER A 401 19.11 -33.45 13.23
N VAL A 402 18.44 -32.82 14.20
CA VAL A 402 17.50 -33.50 15.11
C VAL A 402 16.06 -33.12 14.78
N LEU A 403 15.13 -34.08 14.92
CA LEU A 403 13.71 -33.76 14.94
C LEU A 403 13.35 -33.29 16.34
N MET A 404 13.13 -31.99 16.48
CA MET A 404 12.50 -31.42 17.68
C MET A 404 11.01 -31.72 17.64
N GLN A 405 10.43 -32.10 18.77
CA GLN A 405 9.01 -32.33 18.96
C GLN A 405 8.53 -31.72 20.29
N ALA A 406 7.50 -30.90 20.22
CA ALA A 406 6.75 -30.39 21.36
C ALA A 406 5.40 -31.13 21.46
N HIS A 407 5.11 -31.68 22.63
CA HIS A 407 3.81 -32.24 22.98
C HIS A 407 3.08 -31.26 23.88
N VAL A 408 1.95 -30.75 23.38
CA VAL A 408 1.07 -29.78 24.05
C VAL A 408 -0.33 -30.37 24.20
N SER A 409 -0.94 -30.21 25.37
CA SER A 409 -2.32 -30.66 25.67
C SER A 409 -2.90 -29.90 26.86
N GLY A 410 -4.21 -29.81 27.00
CA GLY A 410 -4.86 -28.94 27.99
C GLY A 410 -5.02 -27.50 27.48
N GLY A 411 -5.26 -26.54 28.38
CA GLY A 411 -5.62 -25.16 28.05
C GLY A 411 -7.07 -24.97 27.60
N TYR A 412 -7.45 -23.71 27.37
CA TYR A 412 -8.78 -23.30 26.90
C TYR A 412 -8.73 -22.60 25.53
N GLY A 413 -9.63 -22.99 24.62
CA GLY A 413 -9.73 -22.39 23.28
C GLY A 413 -8.57 -22.77 22.35
N ALA A 414 -8.24 -21.88 21.42
CA ALA A 414 -7.09 -22.01 20.53
C ALA A 414 -5.77 -21.71 21.25
N LEU A 415 -4.78 -22.60 21.09
CA LEU A 415 -3.44 -22.42 21.64
C LEU A 415 -2.54 -21.66 20.65
N THR A 416 -1.90 -20.60 21.14
CA THR A 416 -0.81 -19.89 20.47
C THR A 416 0.53 -20.48 20.92
N LEU A 417 1.42 -20.75 19.97
CA LEU A 417 2.76 -21.31 20.20
C LEU A 417 3.81 -20.29 19.72
N ASP A 418 4.51 -19.64 20.65
CA ASP A 418 5.54 -18.63 20.39
C ASP A 418 6.94 -19.23 20.60
N TRP A 419 7.74 -19.26 19.52
CA TRP A 419 9.11 -19.79 19.52
C TRP A 419 10.15 -18.68 19.51
N ASN A 420 10.99 -18.62 20.55
CA ASN A 420 12.03 -17.60 20.72
C ASN A 420 13.07 -17.49 19.58
N THR A 421 13.10 -18.47 18.67
CA THR A 421 14.16 -18.69 17.66
C THR A 421 13.62 -18.96 16.26
N GLY A 422 12.47 -18.38 15.91
CA GLY A 422 12.07 -18.17 14.51
C GLY A 422 11.69 -19.43 13.73
N LEU A 423 11.17 -20.44 14.41
CA LEU A 423 10.34 -21.46 13.79
C LEU A 423 8.99 -20.86 13.37
N PRO A 424 8.22 -21.49 12.46
CA PRO A 424 6.87 -21.04 12.15
C PRO A 424 5.97 -21.16 13.39
N ASP A 425 5.32 -20.05 13.77
CA ASP A 425 4.39 -20.01 14.90
C ASP A 425 3.25 -21.02 14.67
N GLY A 426 3.00 -21.88 15.66
CA GLY A 426 2.02 -22.97 15.57
C GLY A 426 2.58 -24.36 15.19
N ASP A 427 3.82 -24.49 14.71
CA ASP A 427 4.42 -25.81 14.44
C ASP A 427 4.83 -26.53 15.74
N THR A 428 4.41 -27.79 15.87
CA THR A 428 4.72 -28.67 17.03
C THR A 428 5.90 -29.61 16.80
N ALA A 429 6.47 -29.65 15.60
CA ALA A 429 7.69 -30.42 15.33
C ALA A 429 8.47 -29.85 14.14
N ALA A 430 9.80 -29.78 14.26
CA ALA A 430 10.68 -29.25 13.22
C ALA A 430 12.03 -29.99 13.18
N TRP A 431 12.61 -30.13 11.98
CA TRP A 431 14.00 -30.58 11.85
C TRP A 431 14.94 -29.39 12.06
N LEU A 432 15.78 -29.48 13.10
CA LEU A 432 16.71 -28.44 13.51
C LEU A 432 18.15 -28.83 13.22
N HIS A 433 18.90 -27.89 12.63
CA HIS A 433 20.35 -27.97 12.39
C HIS A 433 20.97 -26.58 12.63
N PRO A 434 21.15 -26.16 13.90
CA PRO A 434 21.71 -24.84 14.21
C PRO A 434 23.23 -24.81 13.95
N PRO A 435 23.79 -23.67 13.49
CA PRO A 435 25.23 -23.54 13.20
C PRO A 435 26.10 -23.33 14.46
N GLN A 436 25.49 -23.20 15.63
CA GLN A 436 26.13 -22.99 16.93
C GLN A 436 25.19 -23.47 18.04
N THR A 437 25.71 -23.66 19.25
CA THR A 437 24.88 -24.03 20.42
C THR A 437 23.75 -23.03 20.63
N THR A 438 22.50 -23.50 20.57
CA THR A 438 21.29 -22.68 20.52
C THR A 438 20.26 -23.16 21.53
N LEU A 439 19.67 -22.21 22.26
CA LEU A 439 18.61 -22.42 23.24
C LEU A 439 17.24 -22.15 22.59
N TYR A 440 16.46 -23.20 22.38
CA TYR A 440 15.09 -23.13 21.93
C TYR A 440 14.17 -23.04 23.16
N ILE A 441 13.23 -22.09 23.13
CA ILE A 441 12.19 -21.91 24.16
C ILE A 441 10.86 -21.77 23.43
N LEU A 442 9.88 -22.59 23.83
CA LEU A 442 8.48 -22.44 23.44
C LEU A 442 7.70 -21.86 24.63
N SER A 443 6.98 -20.77 24.40
CA SER A 443 5.87 -20.34 25.25
C SER A 443 4.57 -20.82 24.62
N VAL A 444 3.70 -21.46 25.39
CA VAL A 444 2.32 -21.73 24.97
C VAL A 444 1.40 -20.77 25.71
N THR A 445 0.46 -20.17 24.98
CA THR A 445 -0.54 -19.23 25.52
C THR A 445 -1.90 -19.65 24.99
N ASP A 446 -2.90 -19.80 25.86
CA ASP A 446 -4.28 -20.13 25.47
C ASP A 446 -5.17 -18.89 25.35
N GLU A 447 -6.47 -19.06 25.04
CA GLU A 447 -7.39 -17.91 24.91
C GLU A 447 -7.66 -17.18 26.23
N CYS A 448 -7.34 -17.77 27.38
CA CYS A 448 -7.38 -17.09 28.67
C CYS A 448 -6.16 -16.18 28.87
N GLY A 449 -4.98 -16.57 28.36
CA GLY A 449 -3.73 -15.81 28.50
C GLY A 449 -3.14 -15.80 29.93
N VAL A 450 -3.80 -16.51 30.85
CA VAL A 450 -3.50 -16.58 32.29
C VAL A 450 -2.29 -17.46 32.57
N LEU A 451 -2.22 -18.63 31.92
CA LEU A 451 -1.16 -19.61 32.10
C LEU A 451 -0.26 -19.65 30.85
N ASN A 452 0.99 -19.23 31.01
CA ASN A 452 2.00 -19.26 29.97
C ASN A 452 3.14 -20.22 30.37
N PRO A 453 2.96 -21.55 30.27
CA PRO A 453 4.07 -22.48 30.48
C PRO A 453 5.14 -22.28 29.42
N VAL A 454 6.38 -22.26 29.88
CA VAL A 454 7.57 -22.30 29.03
C VAL A 454 8.31 -23.61 29.25
N ASP A 455 8.80 -24.20 28.17
CA ASP A 455 9.75 -25.30 28.20
C ASP A 455 10.88 -25.02 27.20
N SER A 456 12.03 -25.64 27.40
CA SER A 456 13.24 -25.31 26.67
C SER A 456 14.15 -26.49 26.41
N MET A 457 14.81 -26.47 25.25
CA MET A 457 15.80 -27.45 24.83
C MET A 457 17.07 -26.74 24.34
N VAL A 458 18.22 -27.19 24.84
CA VAL A 458 19.53 -26.80 24.32
C VAL A 458 19.96 -27.78 23.24
N LEU A 459 20.16 -27.29 22.02
CA LEU A 459 20.93 -28.01 21.00
C LEU A 459 22.37 -27.54 21.07
N SER A 460 23.27 -28.43 21.46
CA SER A 460 24.70 -28.14 21.64
C SER A 460 25.52 -28.73 20.51
N ILE A 461 26.30 -27.89 19.83
CA ILE A 461 27.19 -28.33 18.74
C ILE A 461 28.54 -28.74 19.34
N PHE A 462 29.00 -29.95 18.99
CA PHE A 462 30.29 -30.47 19.45
C PHE A 462 31.40 -30.24 18.42
N GLU A 463 32.31 -29.30 18.74
CA GLU A 463 33.59 -29.11 18.04
C GLU A 463 34.73 -29.64 18.95
N PRO A 464 35.58 -30.59 18.49
CA PRO A 464 36.53 -31.30 19.36
C PRO A 464 37.82 -30.51 19.69
N ASP A 465 38.28 -29.65 18.78
CA ASP A 465 39.54 -28.88 18.87
C ASP A 465 39.31 -27.46 18.37
N SER A 466 39.74 -26.43 19.11
CA SER A 466 39.45 -25.02 18.80
C SER A 466 40.02 -24.54 17.46
N PHE A 467 39.17 -24.19 16.50
CA PHE A 467 39.57 -23.67 15.19
C PHE A 467 40.35 -22.34 15.24
N MET A 468 41.53 -22.31 14.61
CA MET A 468 42.43 -21.16 14.52
C MET A 468 43.09 -21.04 13.14
N LEU A 469 43.38 -19.81 12.74
CA LEU A 469 44.12 -19.44 11.52
C LEU A 469 45.31 -18.55 11.90
N ALA A 470 46.49 -18.87 11.36
CA ALA A 470 47.69 -18.06 11.44
C ALA A 470 48.14 -17.59 10.04
N MET A 471 48.53 -16.32 9.95
CA MET A 471 48.94 -15.62 8.73
C MET A 471 50.45 -15.35 8.72
N PRO A 472 51.07 -15.13 7.55
CA PRO A 472 52.46 -14.69 7.49
C PRO A 472 52.59 -13.25 8.03
N PRO A 473 53.77 -12.87 8.58
CA PRO A 473 54.02 -11.50 9.03
C PRO A 473 53.99 -10.51 7.85
N ASP A 474 53.69 -9.25 8.15
CA ASP A 474 53.72 -8.14 7.18
C ASP A 474 55.07 -8.06 6.45
N SER A 475 55.05 -7.71 5.16
CA SER A 475 56.24 -7.62 4.30
C SER A 475 56.43 -6.22 3.69
N LEU A 476 57.64 -5.96 3.18
CA LEU A 476 58.06 -4.69 2.59
C LEU A 476 58.72 -4.94 1.23
N VAL A 477 58.22 -4.28 0.18
CA VAL A 477 58.78 -4.28 -1.17
C VAL A 477 59.05 -2.85 -1.65
N TYR A 478 60.15 -2.66 -2.39
CA TYR A 478 60.65 -1.33 -2.78
C TYR A 478 60.24 -0.88 -4.19
N CYS A 479 59.57 -1.74 -4.96
CA CYS A 479 58.95 -1.39 -6.23
C CYS A 479 57.49 -1.87 -6.23
N PRO A 480 56.58 -1.24 -7.01
CA PRO A 480 55.25 -1.78 -7.26
C PRO A 480 55.34 -3.11 -8.03
N GLU A 481 54.27 -3.91 -7.95
CA GLU A 481 54.09 -5.15 -8.73
C GLU A 481 55.15 -6.24 -8.51
N VAL A 482 55.90 -6.18 -7.41
CA VAL A 482 56.82 -7.26 -6.99
C VAL A 482 56.03 -8.49 -6.54
N PRO A 483 56.26 -9.69 -7.12
CA PRO A 483 55.57 -10.90 -6.71
C PRO A 483 55.84 -11.30 -5.26
N GLN A 484 54.78 -11.68 -4.55
CA GLN A 484 54.80 -12.20 -3.18
C GLN A 484 53.85 -13.41 -3.07
N THR A 485 54.20 -14.39 -2.24
CA THR A 485 53.37 -15.56 -1.93
C THR A 485 52.97 -15.51 -0.46
N LEU A 486 51.67 -15.59 -0.20
CA LEU A 486 51.08 -15.62 1.15
C LEU A 486 50.53 -17.03 1.41
N HIS A 487 50.67 -17.54 2.63
CA HIS A 487 50.19 -18.87 3.03
C HIS A 487 49.48 -18.81 4.39
N GLY A 488 48.19 -19.14 4.43
CA GLY A 488 47.41 -19.25 5.67
C GLY A 488 47.45 -20.66 6.25
N SER A 489 48.09 -20.84 7.41
CA SER A 489 48.15 -22.11 8.12
C SER A 489 47.02 -22.25 9.15
N VAL A 490 46.32 -23.38 9.16
CA VAL A 490 45.14 -23.64 10.01
C VAL A 490 45.40 -24.78 11.01
N SER A 491 44.71 -24.73 12.15
CA SER A 491 44.77 -25.74 13.22
C SER A 491 43.47 -25.80 14.01
N GLY A 492 43.02 -26.99 14.41
CA GLY A 492 41.70 -27.19 15.03
C GLY A 492 40.55 -27.08 14.01
N GLY A 493 39.31 -27.06 14.50
CA GLY A 493 38.12 -27.14 13.67
C GLY A 493 37.95 -28.51 12.98
N THR A 494 36.83 -28.69 12.30
CA THR A 494 36.45 -29.96 11.66
C THR A 494 36.71 -29.91 10.14
N PRO A 495 37.64 -30.70 9.58
CA PRO A 495 37.85 -30.77 8.14
C PRO A 495 36.62 -31.32 7.39
N PRO A 496 36.40 -30.95 6.11
CA PRO A 496 37.27 -30.15 5.25
C PRO A 496 37.15 -28.64 5.50
N TYR A 497 38.26 -27.92 5.27
CA TYR A 497 38.30 -26.46 5.31
C TYR A 497 38.02 -25.86 3.92
N THR A 498 37.33 -24.73 3.90
CA THR A 498 37.10 -23.89 2.72
C THR A 498 37.82 -22.54 2.91
N PHE A 499 38.56 -22.12 1.89
CA PHE A 499 39.38 -20.91 1.92
C PHE A 499 38.78 -19.86 0.98
N ALA A 500 38.75 -18.59 1.42
CA ALA A 500 38.29 -17.47 0.61
C ALA A 500 39.14 -16.22 0.91
N TRP A 501 39.91 -15.77 -0.07
CA TRP A 501 40.62 -14.49 0.03
C TRP A 501 39.68 -13.33 -0.32
N ALA A 502 39.73 -12.26 0.48
CA ALA A 502 38.88 -11.08 0.31
C ALA A 502 39.00 -10.49 -1.10
N GLY A 503 37.87 -10.08 -1.67
CA GLY A 503 37.78 -9.66 -3.08
C GLY A 503 37.75 -10.81 -4.10
N GLY A 504 37.76 -12.07 -3.65
CA GLY A 504 37.70 -13.25 -4.54
C GLY A 504 39.05 -13.64 -5.15
N LEU A 505 40.17 -13.23 -4.53
CA LEU A 505 41.52 -13.38 -5.09
C LEU A 505 41.98 -14.85 -5.20
N GLY A 506 41.38 -15.77 -4.44
CA GLY A 506 41.70 -17.20 -4.48
C GLY A 506 40.88 -18.03 -3.48
N THR A 507 40.89 -19.35 -3.68
CA THR A 507 40.11 -20.33 -2.88
C THR A 507 41.00 -21.41 -2.24
N THR A 508 42.25 -21.03 -1.90
CA THR A 508 43.31 -21.91 -1.41
C THR A 508 44.05 -21.27 -0.23
N ALA A 509 44.73 -22.08 0.58
CA ALA A 509 45.60 -21.58 1.66
C ALA A 509 46.71 -20.65 1.14
N ASP A 510 47.24 -20.96 -0.06
CA ASP A 510 48.22 -20.14 -0.77
C ASP A 510 47.56 -19.09 -1.67
N LEU A 511 48.17 -17.91 -1.75
CA LEU A 511 47.84 -16.85 -2.71
C LEU A 511 49.12 -16.18 -3.25
N ASN A 512 49.19 -15.98 -4.57
CA ASN A 512 50.25 -15.19 -5.21
C ASN A 512 49.71 -13.81 -5.60
N VAL A 513 50.42 -12.75 -5.22
CA VAL A 513 50.00 -11.35 -5.42
C VAL A 513 51.16 -10.48 -5.91
N SER A 514 50.85 -9.32 -6.48
CA SER A 514 51.83 -8.35 -6.99
C SER A 514 51.27 -6.93 -6.84
N PRO A 515 51.17 -6.40 -5.60
CA PRO A 515 50.43 -5.16 -5.33
C PRO A 515 51.13 -3.92 -5.92
N PRO A 516 50.39 -2.98 -6.54
CA PRO A 516 50.96 -1.72 -7.04
C PRO A 516 51.11 -0.65 -5.95
N VAL A 517 50.43 -0.81 -4.81
CA VAL A 517 50.43 0.10 -3.65
C VAL A 517 50.34 -0.70 -2.35
N THR A 518 50.69 -0.09 -1.21
CA THR A 518 50.52 -0.71 0.11
C THR A 518 49.06 -1.14 0.35
N GLN A 519 48.83 -2.42 0.59
CA GLN A 519 47.48 -2.95 0.84
C GLN A 519 47.49 -4.19 1.75
N PRO A 520 46.43 -4.38 2.56
CA PRO A 520 46.20 -5.62 3.31
C PRO A 520 45.65 -6.73 2.42
N PHE A 521 45.92 -7.97 2.80
CA PHE A 521 45.36 -9.19 2.24
C PHE A 521 44.73 -10.02 3.36
N THR A 522 43.41 -10.16 3.32
CA THR A 522 42.63 -10.90 4.30
C THR A 522 42.23 -12.27 3.73
N LEU A 523 42.53 -13.32 4.47
CA LEU A 523 42.05 -14.68 4.24
C LEU A 523 40.98 -15.00 5.26
N GLN A 524 39.83 -15.45 4.78
CA GLN A 524 38.78 -16.10 5.56
C GLN A 524 38.88 -17.61 5.35
N VAL A 525 38.81 -18.39 6.43
CA VAL A 525 38.70 -19.86 6.35
C VAL A 525 37.49 -20.30 7.17
N THR A 526 36.69 -21.20 6.60
CA THR A 526 35.52 -21.80 7.26
C THR A 526 35.71 -23.31 7.26
N ASP A 527 35.53 -23.96 8.41
CA ASP A 527 35.56 -25.41 8.55
C ASP A 527 34.19 -26.04 8.23
N LEU A 528 34.02 -27.35 8.47
CA LEU A 528 32.74 -28.04 8.30
C LEU A 528 31.65 -27.57 9.27
N CYS A 529 32.02 -26.91 10.38
CA CYS A 529 31.11 -26.30 11.35
C CYS A 529 30.66 -24.88 10.98
N GLY A 530 31.09 -24.34 9.83
CA GLY A 530 30.46 -23.17 9.21
C GLY A 530 30.82 -21.82 9.83
N ASN A 531 31.62 -21.79 10.91
CA ASN A 531 32.03 -20.55 11.59
C ASN A 531 33.36 -20.02 11.01
N PRO A 532 33.37 -18.86 10.31
CA PRO A 532 34.56 -18.38 9.63
C PRO A 532 35.55 -17.69 10.58
N VAL A 533 36.80 -18.15 10.59
CA VAL A 533 37.94 -17.39 11.13
C VAL A 533 38.57 -16.53 10.04
N SER A 534 39.04 -15.33 10.38
CA SER A 534 39.65 -14.40 9.43
C SER A 534 40.99 -13.87 9.95
N GLY A 535 41.99 -13.83 9.07
CA GLY A 535 43.33 -13.32 9.35
C GLY A 535 43.79 -12.36 8.25
N THR A 536 44.61 -11.37 8.60
CA THR A 536 45.11 -10.36 7.65
C THR A 536 46.63 -10.23 7.75
N THR A 537 47.28 -9.95 6.63
CA THR A 537 48.69 -9.63 6.49
C THR A 537 48.85 -8.47 5.49
N THR A 538 49.84 -7.61 5.66
CA THR A 538 50.01 -6.37 4.88
C THR A 538 51.29 -6.41 4.07
N ILE A 539 51.19 -6.12 2.77
CA ILE A 539 52.36 -5.87 1.93
C ILE A 539 52.51 -4.35 1.79
N THR A 540 53.61 -3.82 2.31
CA THR A 540 53.99 -2.41 2.20
C THR A 540 54.79 -2.20 0.93
N VAL A 541 54.35 -1.27 0.08
CA VAL A 541 55.03 -0.87 -1.16
C VAL A 541 55.64 0.51 -0.94
N ALA A 542 56.97 0.60 -0.94
CA ALA A 542 57.71 1.80 -0.55
C ALA A 542 58.75 2.23 -1.60
N TYR A 543 58.31 3.03 -2.57
CA TYR A 543 59.15 3.75 -3.53
C TYR A 543 58.99 5.26 -3.38
N ASP A 544 59.93 6.05 -3.92
CA ASP A 544 59.80 7.50 -4.07
C ASP A 544 59.52 7.86 -5.55
N SER A 545 58.85 9.00 -5.74
CA SER A 545 58.72 9.69 -7.02
C SER A 545 60.09 9.98 -7.66
N VAL A 546 60.29 9.56 -8.91
CA VAL A 546 61.38 10.08 -9.74
C VAL A 546 61.18 11.58 -9.95
N ARG A 547 62.28 12.36 -9.94
CA ARG A 547 62.23 13.81 -10.21
C ARG A 547 63.44 14.24 -11.03
N VAL A 548 63.23 15.01 -12.10
CA VAL A 548 64.27 15.58 -12.94
C VAL A 548 64.01 17.05 -13.26
N GLN A 549 65.08 17.86 -13.24
CA GLN A 549 65.04 19.28 -13.60
C GLN A 549 65.91 19.52 -14.84
N ALA A 550 65.42 20.30 -15.81
CA ALA A 550 66.26 20.81 -16.88
C ALA A 550 67.10 22.02 -16.41
N GLY A 551 68.09 22.41 -17.21
CA GLY A 551 68.70 23.73 -17.13
C GLY A 551 67.71 24.86 -17.46
N PRO A 552 68.08 26.13 -17.22
CA PRO A 552 67.23 27.28 -17.54
C PRO A 552 67.03 27.47 -19.04
N ASP A 553 65.95 28.15 -19.42
CA ASP A 553 65.69 28.57 -20.79
C ASP A 553 66.74 29.57 -21.29
N THR A 554 67.02 29.57 -22.60
CA THR A 554 68.12 30.34 -23.20
C THR A 554 67.76 30.94 -24.57
N LEU A 555 68.52 31.96 -25.00
CA LEU A 555 68.40 32.59 -26.32
C LEU A 555 69.71 32.41 -27.12
N VAL A 556 69.61 32.33 -28.44
CA VAL A 556 70.74 32.17 -29.36
C VAL A 556 70.49 32.89 -30.69
N CYS A 557 71.52 33.44 -31.36
CA CYS A 557 71.34 33.98 -32.71
C CYS A 557 70.96 32.86 -33.71
N PHE A 558 70.23 33.22 -34.76
CA PHE A 558 69.94 32.29 -35.85
C PHE A 558 71.24 31.68 -36.45
N HIS A 559 71.22 30.35 -36.61
CA HIS A 559 72.36 29.46 -36.94
C HIS A 559 73.41 29.20 -35.83
N ASP A 560 73.36 29.83 -34.66
CA ASP A 560 74.31 29.55 -33.56
C ASP A 560 73.88 28.38 -32.65
N SER A 561 74.79 27.90 -31.79
CA SER A 561 74.63 26.61 -31.08
C SER A 561 75.03 26.63 -29.60
N ILE A 562 74.19 26.01 -28.76
CA ILE A 562 74.20 26.09 -27.30
C ILE A 562 74.14 24.69 -26.65
N THR A 563 74.34 24.60 -25.33
CA THR A 563 74.27 23.35 -24.55
C THR A 563 73.08 23.39 -23.59
N VAL A 564 72.35 22.28 -23.48
CA VAL A 564 71.23 22.07 -22.55
C VAL A 564 71.59 20.91 -21.60
N SER A 565 71.18 20.97 -20.34
CA SER A 565 71.51 20.00 -19.29
C SER A 565 70.28 19.52 -18.51
N ALA A 566 70.41 18.40 -17.81
CA ALA A 566 69.39 17.78 -16.97
C ALA A 566 69.98 17.22 -15.66
N PHE A 567 69.19 17.32 -14.59
CA PHE A 567 69.60 17.05 -13.21
C PHE A 567 68.53 16.17 -12.52
N PRO A 568 68.71 14.84 -12.45
CA PRO A 568 67.86 13.97 -11.65
C PRO A 568 68.11 14.20 -10.15
N SER A 569 67.05 14.17 -9.33
CA SER A 569 67.08 14.57 -7.92
C SER A 569 66.36 13.63 -6.95
N ALA A 570 65.52 12.72 -7.45
CA ALA A 570 64.82 11.69 -6.66
C ALA A 570 64.49 10.47 -7.53
N GLY A 571 64.11 9.35 -6.89
CA GLY A 571 63.83 8.05 -7.53
C GLY A 571 64.59 6.89 -6.88
N TYR A 572 64.20 5.64 -7.15
CA TYR A 572 64.78 4.46 -6.53
C TYR A 572 65.99 3.89 -7.29
N GLY A 573 67.18 3.99 -6.68
CA GLY A 573 68.42 3.41 -7.19
C GLY A 573 69.04 4.20 -8.35
N THR A 574 69.57 3.50 -9.35
CA THR A 574 70.18 4.10 -10.55
C THR A 574 69.13 4.77 -11.44
N ILE A 575 69.26 6.07 -11.67
CA ILE A 575 68.46 6.81 -12.63
C ILE A 575 69.13 6.79 -14.01
N ASN A 576 68.38 6.43 -15.05
CA ASN A 576 68.77 6.49 -16.45
C ASN A 576 68.15 7.75 -17.08
N LEU A 577 68.91 8.49 -17.88
CA LEU A 577 68.40 9.63 -18.65
C LEU A 577 68.20 9.24 -20.11
N HIS A 578 67.15 9.79 -20.74
CA HIS A 578 66.92 9.66 -22.18
C HIS A 578 66.31 10.96 -22.74
N TRP A 579 67.09 11.71 -23.52
CA TRP A 579 66.62 12.85 -24.29
C TRP A 579 65.83 12.39 -25.51
N TYR A 580 64.83 13.15 -25.94
CA TYR A 580 64.03 12.82 -27.14
C TYR A 580 64.86 12.69 -28.44
N MET A 581 66.09 13.23 -28.46
CA MET A 581 67.06 13.09 -29.54
C MET A 581 67.89 11.78 -29.49
N GLY A 582 67.61 10.88 -28.54
CA GLY A 582 68.29 9.58 -28.39
C GLY A 582 69.61 9.61 -27.60
N ALA A 583 69.95 10.74 -26.97
CA ALA A 583 71.10 10.85 -26.07
C ALA A 583 70.74 10.39 -24.65
N THR A 584 71.69 9.81 -23.92
CA THR A 584 71.51 9.33 -22.53
C THR A 584 72.43 10.01 -21.51
N THR A 585 73.07 11.10 -21.91
CA THR A 585 73.96 11.93 -21.10
C THR A 585 73.20 12.94 -20.22
N ASP A 586 73.88 13.53 -19.25
CA ASP A 586 73.38 14.66 -18.45
C ASP A 586 73.16 15.95 -19.28
N SER A 587 73.65 16.00 -20.51
CA SER A 587 73.68 17.19 -21.34
C SER A 587 73.75 16.87 -22.84
N ILE A 588 73.25 17.81 -23.66
CA ILE A 588 73.23 17.76 -25.12
C ILE A 588 73.61 19.12 -25.72
N ARG A 589 74.16 19.12 -26.94
CA ARG A 589 74.50 20.35 -27.68
C ARG A 589 73.60 20.50 -28.92
N VAL A 590 73.01 21.68 -29.11
CA VAL A 590 71.86 21.91 -30.00
C VAL A 590 72.02 23.18 -30.85
N ASN A 591 71.29 23.24 -31.97
CA ASN A 591 71.33 24.31 -32.98
C ASN A 591 69.91 24.61 -33.51
N PRO A 592 69.01 25.15 -32.68
CA PRO A 592 67.63 25.42 -33.08
C PRO A 592 67.55 26.48 -34.19
N GLN A 593 66.54 26.35 -35.05
CA GLN A 593 66.23 27.32 -36.11
C GLN A 593 65.04 28.22 -35.74
N GLN A 594 64.30 27.84 -34.71
CA GLN A 594 63.12 28.49 -34.12
C GLN A 594 63.01 28.04 -32.65
N LEU A 595 62.13 28.64 -31.85
CA LEU A 595 61.85 28.20 -30.48
C LEU A 595 61.65 26.67 -30.40
N THR A 596 62.52 26.00 -29.65
CA THR A 596 62.56 24.53 -29.56
C THR A 596 62.67 24.08 -28.10
N HIS A 597 61.81 23.14 -27.70
CA HIS A 597 61.81 22.53 -26.36
C HIS A 597 62.58 21.21 -26.38
N TYR A 598 63.62 21.10 -25.56
CA TYR A 598 64.46 19.90 -25.49
C TYR A 598 64.06 19.04 -24.30
N TRP A 599 63.25 18.01 -24.59
CA TRP A 599 62.69 17.11 -23.60
C TRP A 599 63.67 16.00 -23.19
N VAL A 600 63.71 15.73 -21.87
CA VAL A 600 64.42 14.61 -21.24
C VAL A 600 63.45 13.81 -20.37
N VAL A 601 63.62 12.50 -20.36
CA VAL A 601 62.96 11.57 -19.44
C VAL A 601 64.03 11.00 -18.50
N ALA A 602 63.70 10.89 -17.22
CA ALA A 602 64.49 10.18 -16.21
C ALA A 602 63.72 8.93 -15.76
N THR A 603 64.38 7.77 -15.68
CA THR A 603 63.74 6.49 -15.34
C THR A 603 64.57 5.71 -14.31
N ASP A 604 63.94 5.24 -13.23
CA ASP A 604 64.61 4.55 -12.11
C ASP A 604 64.60 3.01 -12.22
N GLN A 605 65.11 2.32 -11.19
CA GLN A 605 65.17 0.85 -11.17
C GLN A 605 63.80 0.16 -11.03
N CYS A 606 62.75 0.88 -10.64
CA CYS A 606 61.37 0.38 -10.63
C CYS A 606 60.63 0.65 -11.96
N ASN A 607 61.33 1.18 -12.98
CA ASN A 607 60.77 1.71 -14.23
C ASN A 607 59.80 2.90 -14.05
N ILE A 608 59.82 3.55 -12.88
CA ILE A 608 59.08 4.80 -12.66
C ILE A 608 59.83 5.90 -13.40
N SER A 609 59.12 6.90 -13.94
CA SER A 609 59.75 7.97 -14.70
C SER A 609 59.11 9.35 -14.50
N ASP A 610 59.92 10.38 -14.72
CA ASP A 610 59.55 11.79 -14.75
C ASP A 610 60.16 12.45 -15.99
N SER A 611 59.58 13.57 -16.45
CA SER A 611 60.00 14.23 -17.69
C SER A 611 59.93 15.75 -17.62
N THR A 612 60.92 16.41 -18.20
CA THR A 612 61.08 17.87 -18.16
C THR A 612 61.72 18.38 -19.46
N TYR A 613 61.78 19.69 -19.64
CA TYR A 613 62.41 20.33 -20.81
C TYR A 613 63.04 21.67 -20.44
N ALA A 614 63.96 22.12 -21.28
CA ALA A 614 64.35 23.53 -21.39
C ALA A 614 64.00 24.05 -22.78
N ALA A 615 63.62 25.32 -22.88
CA ALA A 615 63.40 26.04 -24.12
C ALA A 615 64.69 26.71 -24.61
N VAL A 616 64.88 26.73 -25.94
CA VAL A 616 65.87 27.58 -26.59
C VAL A 616 65.19 28.41 -27.66
N GLU A 617 65.18 29.73 -27.47
CA GLU A 617 64.62 30.73 -28.38
C GLU A 617 65.69 31.27 -29.35
N VAL A 618 65.27 31.74 -30.52
CA VAL A 618 66.18 32.05 -31.65
C VAL A 618 65.94 33.47 -32.17
N GLU A 619 66.91 34.35 -31.94
CA GLU A 619 66.83 35.77 -32.29
C GLU A 619 67.12 36.03 -33.78
N ARG A 620 66.35 36.97 -34.34
CA ARG A 620 66.30 37.31 -35.78
C ARG A 620 65.87 38.77 -35.99
N PRO A 621 66.80 39.73 -36.11
CA PRO A 621 66.46 41.07 -36.56
C PRO A 621 66.09 41.07 -38.05
N ILE A 622 65.29 42.04 -38.48
CA ILE A 622 64.85 42.18 -39.88
C ILE A 622 65.02 43.64 -40.29
N ALA A 623 65.80 43.89 -41.35
CA ALA A 623 66.00 45.20 -41.93
C ALA A 623 64.80 45.60 -42.80
N ASP A 624 64.15 46.73 -42.51
CA ASP A 624 63.16 47.30 -43.42
C ASP A 624 63.14 48.85 -43.40
N PHE A 625 62.64 49.45 -44.47
CA PHE A 625 62.40 50.89 -44.55
C PHE A 625 61.33 51.31 -45.56
N THR A 626 60.80 52.52 -45.38
CA THR A 626 59.88 53.19 -46.32
C THR A 626 60.38 54.58 -46.69
N VAL A 627 59.67 55.21 -47.63
CA VAL A 627 60.00 56.51 -48.24
C VAL A 627 58.72 57.35 -48.30
N ASP A 628 58.73 58.54 -47.71
CA ASP A 628 57.53 59.38 -47.59
C ASP A 628 57.13 59.97 -48.95
N GLY A 629 55.89 59.70 -49.38
CA GLY A 629 55.31 60.21 -50.62
C GLY A 629 54.91 59.09 -51.59
N SER A 630 54.49 59.47 -52.79
CA SER A 630 54.06 58.54 -53.85
C SER A 630 54.26 59.10 -55.26
N LEU A 631 54.15 60.42 -55.43
CA LEU A 631 54.69 61.17 -56.55
C LEU A 631 55.83 62.04 -56.03
N TRP A 632 57.03 61.46 -56.01
CA TRP A 632 58.26 62.20 -55.74
C TRP A 632 58.63 63.01 -56.99
N GLU A 633 59.01 64.28 -56.86
CA GLU A 633 59.53 65.11 -57.96
C GLU A 633 60.96 65.57 -57.63
N ASN A 634 61.86 65.69 -58.60
CA ASN A 634 63.30 65.87 -58.33
C ASN A 634 63.66 67.25 -57.75
N THR A 635 62.69 68.15 -57.67
CA THR A 635 62.81 69.48 -57.04
C THR A 635 62.50 69.50 -55.55
N PHE A 636 62.11 68.38 -54.93
CA PHE A 636 61.72 68.31 -53.52
C PHE A 636 62.52 67.28 -52.70
N PRO A 637 62.77 67.54 -51.40
CA PRO A 637 63.44 66.60 -50.50
C PRO A 637 62.53 65.41 -50.16
N ILE A 638 63.13 64.22 -50.11
CA ILE A 638 62.46 62.95 -49.82
C ILE A 638 62.93 62.43 -48.45
N VAL A 639 61.99 62.01 -47.60
CA VAL A 639 62.28 61.44 -46.27
C VAL A 639 62.29 59.92 -46.35
N PHE A 640 63.33 59.30 -45.81
CA PHE A 640 63.43 57.86 -45.60
C PHE A 640 63.15 57.55 -44.12
N ARG A 641 62.46 56.45 -43.86
CA ARG A 641 62.13 55.99 -42.51
C ARG A 641 62.47 54.54 -42.32
N ASP A 642 63.27 54.24 -41.31
CA ASP A 642 63.44 52.89 -40.81
C ASP A 642 62.11 52.27 -40.37
N LEU A 643 61.93 50.98 -40.67
CA LEU A 643 60.85 50.10 -40.24
C LEU A 643 61.39 48.77 -39.66
N SER A 644 62.70 48.69 -39.42
CA SER A 644 63.38 47.46 -38.99
C SER A 644 62.91 46.96 -37.64
N THR A 645 62.83 45.63 -37.48
CA THR A 645 62.52 44.99 -36.19
C THR A 645 63.79 44.48 -35.53
N GLY A 646 63.99 44.81 -34.25
CA GLY A 646 65.16 44.41 -33.45
C GLY A 646 66.39 45.33 -33.57
N ALA A 647 66.39 46.30 -34.49
CA ALA A 647 67.53 47.18 -34.73
C ALA A 647 67.87 48.11 -33.55
N ILE A 648 69.14 48.13 -33.15
CA ILE A 648 69.74 49.14 -32.25
C ILE A 648 70.80 50.01 -32.94
N ALA A 649 71.19 49.66 -34.18
CA ALA A 649 72.14 50.39 -35.01
C ALA A 649 71.78 50.25 -36.49
N TRP A 650 72.15 51.24 -37.32
CA TRP A 650 71.78 51.33 -38.74
C TRP A 650 72.96 51.79 -39.60
N SER A 651 73.01 51.32 -40.86
CA SER A 651 73.98 51.77 -41.89
C SER A 651 73.33 51.81 -43.27
N TRP A 652 73.35 52.98 -43.93
CA TRP A 652 72.64 53.26 -45.18
C TRP A 652 73.56 53.67 -46.34
N ASP A 653 73.18 53.26 -47.55
CA ASP A 653 73.72 53.76 -48.83
C ASP A 653 72.53 54.10 -49.76
N PHE A 654 72.56 55.25 -50.45
CA PHE A 654 71.45 55.70 -51.32
C PHE A 654 71.65 55.41 -52.81
N GLY A 655 72.64 54.60 -53.19
CA GLY A 655 72.83 54.14 -54.57
C GLY A 655 73.36 55.20 -55.53
N THR A 656 73.93 56.28 -55.00
CA THR A 656 74.59 57.34 -55.76
C THR A 656 75.82 57.84 -55.01
N ALA A 657 76.85 58.24 -55.75
CA ALA A 657 78.21 58.37 -55.21
C ALA A 657 78.31 59.43 -54.10
N GLY A 658 78.72 58.98 -52.90
CA GLY A 658 78.95 59.85 -51.75
C GLY A 658 77.73 60.12 -50.85
N LEU A 659 76.63 59.38 -51.04
CA LEU A 659 75.37 59.59 -50.32
C LEU A 659 75.06 58.39 -49.41
N THR A 660 75.33 58.52 -48.11
CA THR A 660 75.22 57.48 -47.07
C THR A 660 74.71 58.05 -45.73
N SER A 661 74.29 57.21 -44.78
CA SER A 661 73.86 57.63 -43.42
C SER A 661 74.06 56.54 -42.37
N ALA A 662 74.17 56.92 -41.09
CA ALA A 662 74.07 56.02 -39.93
C ALA A 662 72.87 56.33 -39.01
N TRP A 663 72.00 57.26 -39.42
CA TRP A 663 70.77 57.63 -38.70
C TRP A 663 69.59 56.80 -39.19
N ALA A 664 68.70 56.37 -38.30
CA ALA A 664 67.51 55.58 -38.63
C ALA A 664 66.53 56.28 -39.59
N ASN A 665 66.42 57.62 -39.59
CA ASN A 665 65.46 58.36 -40.41
C ASN A 665 66.14 59.49 -41.21
N PRO A 666 66.83 59.18 -42.32
CA PRO A 666 67.56 60.16 -43.13
C PRO A 666 66.67 60.92 -44.13
N VAL A 667 67.12 62.09 -44.58
CA VAL A 667 66.41 62.93 -45.58
C VAL A 667 67.35 63.26 -46.74
N VAL A 668 66.88 63.06 -47.97
CA VAL A 668 67.72 63.04 -49.18
C VAL A 668 66.99 63.76 -50.33
N THR A 669 67.70 64.59 -51.10
CA THR A 669 67.19 65.18 -52.36
C THR A 669 67.95 64.58 -53.53
N PHE A 670 67.25 64.05 -54.53
CA PHE A 670 67.89 63.43 -55.70
C PHE A 670 68.12 64.49 -56.80
N PRO A 671 69.35 64.64 -57.32
CA PRO A 671 69.68 65.75 -58.24
C PRO A 671 69.04 65.59 -59.63
N GLU A 672 68.76 64.36 -60.06
CA GLU A 672 68.24 64.03 -61.38
C GLU A 672 67.06 63.05 -61.28
N PRO A 673 66.04 63.15 -62.16
CA PRO A 673 64.93 62.20 -62.17
C PRO A 673 65.39 60.85 -62.73
N GLY A 674 65.34 59.80 -61.90
CA GLY A 674 65.84 58.47 -62.25
C GLY A 674 65.25 57.37 -61.38
N THR A 675 65.99 56.26 -61.25
CA THR A 675 65.68 55.16 -60.31
C THR A 675 66.94 54.75 -59.55
N PHE A 676 66.89 54.72 -58.21
CA PHE A 676 68.07 54.52 -57.35
C PHE A 676 67.90 53.33 -56.38
N PRO A 677 68.93 52.45 -56.20
CA PRO A 677 68.93 51.38 -55.21
C PRO A 677 69.41 51.89 -53.84
N VAL A 678 68.54 51.89 -52.83
CA VAL A 678 68.87 52.29 -51.46
C VAL A 678 69.02 51.04 -50.59
N GLN A 679 70.10 50.94 -49.82
CA GLN A 679 70.43 49.83 -48.91
C GLN A 679 70.39 50.28 -47.44
N LEU A 680 69.97 49.37 -46.56
CA LEU A 680 70.03 49.49 -45.09
C LEU A 680 70.55 48.18 -44.48
N ALA A 681 71.50 48.25 -43.54
CA ALA A 681 71.95 47.16 -42.68
C ALA A 681 71.77 47.50 -41.19
N ILE A 682 71.48 46.48 -40.35
CA ILE A 682 71.14 46.63 -38.91
C ILE A 682 71.84 45.61 -38.01
N VAL A 683 71.86 45.88 -36.70
CA VAL A 683 72.33 44.96 -35.63
C VAL A 683 71.37 45.02 -34.43
N ASP A 684 71.19 43.92 -33.70
CA ASP A 684 70.34 43.83 -32.50
C ASP A 684 71.10 43.82 -31.15
N THR A 685 70.37 43.56 -30.04
CA THR A 685 70.91 43.50 -28.67
C THR A 685 71.73 42.26 -28.32
N LEU A 686 71.57 41.15 -29.07
CA LEU A 686 72.38 39.93 -28.90
C LEU A 686 73.64 39.97 -29.79
N GLY A 687 73.62 40.81 -30.82
CA GLY A 687 74.67 40.98 -31.82
C GLY A 687 74.36 40.34 -33.18
N CYS A 688 73.13 39.87 -33.40
CA CYS A 688 72.70 39.32 -34.69
C CYS A 688 72.47 40.48 -35.70
N VAL A 689 72.51 40.19 -37.01
CA VAL A 689 72.67 41.20 -38.09
C VAL A 689 71.76 40.87 -39.30
N ASP A 690 71.18 41.89 -39.96
CA ASP A 690 70.42 41.73 -41.22
C ASP A 690 70.59 42.94 -42.19
N THR A 691 70.17 42.82 -43.46
CA THR A 691 70.36 43.84 -44.52
C THR A 691 69.33 43.77 -45.68
N LEU A 692 68.78 44.92 -46.11
CA LEU A 692 67.79 45.07 -47.19
C LEU A 692 68.20 46.10 -48.27
N VAL A 693 67.68 45.96 -49.51
CA VAL A 693 67.79 46.95 -50.61
C VAL A 693 66.42 47.20 -51.29
N LYS A 694 66.08 48.45 -51.65
CA LYS A 694 64.84 48.87 -52.38
C LYS A 694 65.12 49.92 -53.48
N PHE A 695 64.22 50.08 -54.46
CA PHE A 695 64.36 51.01 -55.60
C PHE A 695 63.22 52.07 -55.67
N ILE A 696 63.53 53.35 -56.01
CA ILE A 696 62.62 54.54 -55.91
C ILE A 696 62.66 55.42 -57.20
N ARG A 697 61.55 56.08 -57.66
CA ARG A 697 61.39 56.77 -59.01
C ARG A 697 60.46 58.04 -59.05
N VAL A 698 60.64 59.03 -59.97
CA VAL A 698 60.20 60.47 -59.84
C VAL A 698 59.24 61.08 -61.00
N ALA A 699 58.26 62.05 -60.81
CA ALA A 699 56.96 62.29 -61.62
C ALA A 699 56.14 63.71 -61.69
N PRO A 700 54.79 63.88 -62.13
CA PRO A 700 53.91 65.16 -62.37
C PRO A 700 52.27 65.27 -62.12
N GLU A 701 51.43 66.19 -62.78
CA GLU A 701 50.10 66.96 -62.38
C GLU A 701 48.68 66.93 -63.22
N PHE A 702 47.49 67.57 -62.82
CA PHE A 702 46.11 67.80 -63.53
C PHE A 702 44.90 68.73 -62.90
N ASN A 703 43.76 69.19 -63.60
CA ASN A 703 42.57 70.08 -63.13
C ASN A 703 41.12 70.14 -63.93
N LEU A 704 39.94 70.75 -63.46
CA LEU A 704 38.49 70.75 -64.05
C LEU A 704 37.33 71.81 -63.60
N TYR A 705 36.05 71.92 -64.18
CA TYR A 705 34.87 72.89 -63.92
C TYR A 705 33.32 72.46 -64.25
N LEU A 706 32.18 73.23 -63.96
CA LEU A 706 30.67 73.03 -64.31
C LEU A 706 29.53 74.14 -63.90
N PRO A 707 28.23 74.23 -64.45
CA PRO A 707 27.11 75.28 -64.21
C PRO A 707 25.54 74.86 -64.01
N THR A 708 24.46 75.76 -64.02
CA THR A 708 23.03 75.48 -63.47
C THR A 708 21.59 75.95 -64.00
N ALA A 709 21.23 77.12 -64.61
CA ALA A 709 19.79 77.54 -64.83
C ALA A 709 19.50 78.45 -66.09
N PHE A 710 18.25 78.57 -66.60
CA PHE A 710 17.95 79.32 -67.87
C PHE A 710 16.51 79.89 -68.05
N SER A 711 16.30 80.78 -69.03
CA SER A 711 15.06 81.59 -69.20
C SER A 711 14.74 82.01 -70.66
N PRO A 712 14.05 81.18 -71.45
CA PRO A 712 13.78 81.44 -72.87
C PRO A 712 12.49 82.26 -73.09
N ASP A 713 12.63 83.59 -73.12
CA ASP A 713 11.56 84.53 -73.49
C ASP A 713 11.71 85.11 -74.91
N GLY A 714 12.92 85.13 -75.47
CA GLY A 714 13.25 85.64 -76.80
C GLY A 714 14.18 86.87 -76.83
N ASP A 715 14.79 87.27 -75.71
CA ASP A 715 15.78 88.37 -75.68
C ASP A 715 17.18 87.99 -76.21
N GLY A 716 17.47 86.69 -76.36
CA GLY A 716 18.76 86.15 -76.83
C GLY A 716 19.75 85.76 -75.73
N LEU A 717 19.41 85.90 -74.44
CA LEU A 717 20.25 85.57 -73.29
C LEU A 717 19.67 84.38 -72.52
N ASN A 718 20.52 83.40 -72.19
CA ASN A 718 20.13 82.18 -71.47
C ASN A 718 18.95 81.42 -72.12
N GLU A 719 18.88 81.43 -73.46
CA GLU A 719 17.93 80.64 -74.25
C GLU A 719 18.19 79.13 -74.17
N VAL A 720 19.44 78.71 -73.84
CA VAL A 720 19.88 77.29 -73.77
C VAL A 720 20.95 77.01 -72.69
N PHE A 721 21.32 75.72 -72.48
CA PHE A 721 22.08 75.20 -71.32
C PHE A 721 23.20 74.16 -71.71
N ARG A 722 24.47 74.29 -71.25
CA ARG A 722 25.69 73.47 -71.61
C ARG A 722 26.90 73.48 -70.60
N VAL A 723 28.11 72.95 -70.94
CA VAL A 723 29.28 72.59 -70.03
C VAL A 723 30.71 72.81 -70.64
N GLU A 724 31.81 73.01 -69.84
CA GLU A 724 33.21 73.40 -70.30
C GLU A 724 34.42 72.87 -69.43
N GLY A 725 35.68 72.73 -69.96
CA GLY A 725 36.92 72.40 -69.18
C GLY A 725 38.23 71.96 -69.95
N THR A 726 39.34 71.63 -69.25
CA THR A 726 40.69 71.27 -69.84
C THR A 726 41.20 69.84 -69.56
N GLY A 727 42.01 69.26 -70.47
CA GLY A 727 42.62 67.93 -70.28
C GLY A 727 41.66 66.74 -70.42
N ILE A 728 40.45 67.01 -70.92
CA ILE A 728 39.30 66.10 -71.02
C ILE A 728 39.37 65.28 -72.32
N GLN A 729 38.76 64.08 -72.33
CA GLN A 729 38.79 63.15 -73.47
C GLN A 729 37.40 62.55 -73.88
N MET A 730 36.24 62.94 -73.29
CA MET A 730 34.88 62.44 -73.68
C MET A 730 33.71 63.35 -73.19
N PHE A 731 32.46 63.22 -73.72
CA PHE A 731 31.27 64.08 -73.42
C PHE A 731 29.87 63.40 -73.71
N ARG A 732 28.75 63.71 -72.97
CA ARG A 732 27.29 63.45 -73.33
C ARG A 732 26.27 64.13 -72.34
N LEU A 733 25.04 64.54 -72.76
CA LEU A 733 23.99 65.23 -71.93
C LEU A 733 22.49 64.82 -72.20
N ARG A 734 21.59 64.83 -71.19
CA ARG A 734 20.11 64.54 -71.27
C ARG A 734 19.22 65.39 -70.32
N ILE A 735 17.92 65.63 -70.63
CA ILE A 735 16.93 66.42 -69.82
C ILE A 735 15.48 65.84 -69.84
N PHE A 736 14.70 65.96 -68.75
CA PHE A 736 13.38 65.30 -68.53
C PHE A 736 12.27 66.23 -67.95
N ASP A 737 10.98 65.94 -68.22
CA ASP A 737 9.81 66.59 -67.60
C ASP A 737 9.39 66.00 -66.24
N ARG A 738 8.40 66.63 -65.57
CA ARG A 738 7.96 66.27 -64.21
C ARG A 738 7.36 64.87 -64.06
N TRP A 739 7.03 64.18 -65.16
CA TRP A 739 6.55 62.80 -65.16
C TRP A 739 7.63 61.81 -65.63
N GLY A 740 8.88 62.27 -65.78
CA GLY A 740 10.03 61.46 -66.19
C GLY A 740 10.17 61.26 -67.69
N ARG A 741 9.31 61.89 -68.52
CA ARG A 741 9.40 61.82 -69.98
C ARG A 741 10.56 62.72 -70.46
N VAL A 742 11.45 62.20 -71.30
CA VAL A 742 12.55 62.97 -71.90
C VAL A 742 11.99 64.15 -72.69
N VAL A 743 12.61 65.32 -72.54
CA VAL A 743 12.31 66.53 -73.34
C VAL A 743 13.48 66.98 -74.22
N PHE A 744 14.72 66.57 -73.91
CA PHE A 744 15.91 66.89 -74.71
C PHE A 744 17.08 65.92 -74.47
N GLU A 745 17.95 65.76 -75.47
CA GLU A 745 19.19 64.96 -75.41
C GLU A 745 20.23 65.49 -76.43
N THR A 746 21.53 65.43 -76.09
CA THR A 746 22.65 65.69 -77.01
C THR A 746 23.92 64.91 -76.61
N GLU A 747 24.76 64.57 -77.59
CA GLU A 747 26.16 64.13 -77.36
C GLU A 747 27.19 65.22 -77.72
N ASP A 748 26.78 66.29 -78.40
CA ASP A 748 27.63 67.40 -78.79
C ASP A 748 27.75 68.46 -77.67
N PRO A 749 28.96 68.84 -77.21
CA PRO A 749 29.18 69.90 -76.22
C PRO A 749 28.71 71.31 -76.65
N ALA A 750 28.45 71.53 -77.95
CA ALA A 750 27.99 72.81 -78.47
C ALA A 750 26.46 73.02 -78.37
N LEU A 751 25.66 71.97 -78.17
CA LEU A 751 24.19 72.03 -78.22
C LEU A 751 23.52 72.11 -76.82
N GLY A 752 22.29 72.65 -76.77
CA GLY A 752 21.49 72.79 -75.55
C GLY A 752 19.99 72.94 -75.82
N TRP A 753 19.17 72.86 -74.76
CA TRP A 753 17.69 72.83 -74.81
C TRP A 753 17.03 74.21 -74.71
N ASP A 754 15.94 74.45 -75.45
CA ASP A 754 15.21 75.73 -75.55
C ASP A 754 13.98 75.89 -74.63
N GLY A 755 13.68 74.91 -73.78
CA GLY A 755 12.53 74.96 -72.88
C GLY A 755 11.16 74.72 -73.53
N SER A 756 11.10 74.32 -74.80
CA SER A 756 9.87 73.93 -75.50
C SER A 756 9.53 72.44 -75.28
N ILE A 757 8.24 72.08 -75.43
CA ILE A 757 7.76 70.68 -75.42
C ILE A 757 6.63 70.54 -76.46
N ASP A 758 6.73 69.54 -77.34
CA ASP A 758 5.70 69.18 -78.33
C ASP A 758 5.20 70.40 -79.17
N GLY A 759 6.09 71.34 -79.48
CA GLY A 759 5.80 72.58 -80.21
C GLY A 759 4.96 73.62 -79.47
N LYS A 760 4.74 73.44 -78.16
CA LYS A 760 3.98 74.36 -77.30
C LYS A 760 4.89 74.90 -76.17
N LYS A 761 4.49 76.01 -75.55
CA LYS A 761 5.10 76.50 -74.30
C LYS A 761 4.39 75.79 -73.12
N PRO A 762 5.04 74.86 -72.38
CA PRO A 762 4.45 74.27 -71.18
C PRO A 762 4.50 75.26 -69.99
N VAL A 763 3.97 74.85 -68.84
CA VAL A 763 4.09 75.62 -67.59
C VAL A 763 5.57 75.83 -67.23
N PRO A 764 5.98 76.97 -66.63
CA PRO A 764 7.30 77.11 -65.99
C PRO A 764 7.55 76.03 -64.93
N GLY A 765 8.82 75.70 -64.64
CA GLY A 765 9.15 74.64 -63.69
C GLY A 765 10.58 74.15 -63.71
N ILE A 766 10.83 73.02 -63.03
CA ILE A 766 12.15 72.40 -62.86
C ILE A 766 12.23 71.12 -63.70
N TYR A 767 13.38 70.90 -64.35
CA TYR A 767 13.63 69.81 -65.30
C TYR A 767 14.98 69.12 -64.97
N PRO A 768 15.02 67.83 -64.58
CA PRO A 768 16.27 67.11 -64.25
C PRO A 768 17.21 66.89 -65.45
N TYR A 769 18.53 66.72 -65.20
CA TYR A 769 19.56 66.44 -66.23
C TYR A 769 20.68 65.44 -65.81
N LEU A 770 21.45 64.93 -66.79
CA LEU A 770 22.60 64.00 -66.62
C LEU A 770 23.74 64.27 -67.64
N PHE A 771 25.02 64.24 -67.20
CA PHE A 771 26.26 64.51 -67.96
C PHE A 771 27.42 63.47 -67.72
N ARG A 772 28.41 63.28 -68.63
CA ARG A 772 29.52 62.28 -68.55
C ARG A 772 30.83 62.71 -69.28
N PHE A 773 32.05 62.41 -68.75
CA PHE A 773 33.38 62.78 -69.31
C PHE A 773 34.59 61.86 -68.93
N LEU A 774 35.83 62.09 -69.43
CA LEU A 774 37.11 61.32 -69.20
C LEU A 774 38.34 62.25 -69.03
N GLY A 775 39.42 61.87 -68.32
CA GLY A 775 40.65 62.69 -68.06
C GLY A 775 42.01 61.96 -68.17
N PRO A 776 43.18 62.60 -67.90
CA PRO A 776 44.51 62.11 -68.30
C PRO A 776 45.08 60.97 -67.45
N SER A 777 44.52 60.73 -66.26
CA SER A 777 44.72 59.49 -65.49
C SER A 777 43.92 58.29 -66.05
N GLY A 778 43.19 58.48 -67.16
CA GLY A 778 42.54 57.43 -67.95
C GLY A 778 41.14 57.01 -67.48
N GLN A 779 40.44 57.82 -66.66
CA GLN A 779 39.19 57.41 -66.00
C GLN A 779 37.96 58.27 -66.36
N THR A 780 36.82 57.60 -66.57
CA THR A 780 35.52 58.17 -67.00
C THR A 780 34.56 58.40 -65.82
N ALA A 781 33.79 59.49 -65.81
CA ALA A 781 32.90 59.86 -64.69
C ALA A 781 31.60 60.60 -65.11
N ASP A 782 30.57 60.54 -64.25
CA ASP A 782 29.21 61.07 -64.47
C ASP A 782 28.85 62.25 -63.53
N ARG A 783 27.84 63.04 -63.90
CA ARG A 783 27.22 64.12 -63.10
C ARG A 783 25.71 64.18 -63.34
N TYR A 784 24.94 64.50 -62.30
CA TYR A 784 23.47 64.61 -62.34
C TYR A 784 23.03 65.94 -61.71
N GLY A 785 21.89 66.49 -62.14
CA GLY A 785 21.37 67.75 -61.59
C GLY A 785 19.95 68.07 -62.02
N HIS A 786 19.55 69.33 -61.88
CA HIS A 786 18.34 69.87 -62.47
C HIS A 786 18.57 71.31 -62.96
N VAL A 787 17.82 71.70 -63.98
CA VAL A 787 17.79 73.06 -64.53
C VAL A 787 16.41 73.67 -64.26
N VAL A 788 16.36 74.95 -63.87
CA VAL A 788 15.11 75.70 -63.72
C VAL A 788 14.78 76.41 -65.02
N LEU A 789 13.54 76.29 -65.48
CA LEU A 789 12.98 76.93 -66.66
C LEU A 789 11.99 78.01 -66.25
N VAL A 790 12.34 79.27 -66.52
CA VAL A 790 11.54 80.47 -66.21
C VAL A 790 10.98 81.10 -67.50
N ARG A 791 9.70 81.47 -67.49
CA ARG A 791 8.98 82.29 -68.50
C ARG A 791 7.62 82.73 -67.96
#